data_AF-A0A139XD42-F1
#
_entry.id   AF-A0A139XD42-F1
#
_cell.length_a   1.000
_cell.length_b   1.000
_cell.length_c   1.000
_cell.angle_alpha   90.00
_cell.angle_beta   90.00
_cell.angle_gamma   90.00
#
_symmetry.space_group_name_H-M   'P 1'
#
loop_
_entity.id
_entity.type
_entity.pdbx_description
1 polymer ?
#
loop_
_entity_poly.entity_id
_entity_poly.type
_entity_poly.pdbx_seq_one_letter_code
_entity_poly.pdbx_strand_id
1 'polypeptide(L)'
;MDRLPPQNIEAEEAILGGILLDPEAISRVSDRLVPEAFYISAHKDIYQATVRLHGQGKPTDLLAVINWLNDHDLLTRIGGRNKLATLVDRTVSAVNIDALADLVMEKFLRRQLIKAGNEIVQLGYQTETELPIVLDQAEQKVFGVTQERPQVGLVHIGDTLINTFQDIETRNQGIALPGIPCGFYDLDALTSGFQRSDLIIVAGRPSMGKCVAYDTEILLTDGSVSTIEEIYHRRYAKLLTLKDNWQFEMTQPSAFIDDGIKPVFRVTTRLGRYVETTITHPYLTIQGWRPLSELQPGDKIAVPRKINVFGTNTVRECEVKLLAYLIGDGCLTDTTSEFTNTNLLIQEDFSDSVLSFSSQLKVRTEICSERAPTFSAVKNWGEKNPLTEWLKNLSLWGKKAEQKIIPAFVFQLERSQVSLFLNRLFATDGWATVLTSGQAQLGYCTVSEQLARQLQHLLLRFGIISALKKRFVKYQNTRRIAWQLNITDAKSIKTFISEIGIFGKETALFQVQAALLNKRYQSNCDLISVDIWEQIAVAKGIEPWAALARRAGIKGYSNIHGSKRALSRESLFTLATALENLPLQQLATGDVYWDEIVSIEPVGNKQVYDLTIPITHNFVANDICVHNTAFCLNLAHNIAASYKLPVAVFSLEMSKEQLVQRLLASEAGIETGYLRSGRISQTQWEPLSRAISMLSEMPIYIDDTPNITVTEMRSQARRMQAEIGSELGLIIVDYLQLMEGAGDNRVQELSKITRSLKGLARELSVPIIALSQLSRGVESRTNKRPMLSDLRESGCLVGDSLVTLADSGVQIPIQELVGKSGFKIWALNEETMQLEKAVVSNAFSTGVKPILRLVTRLGRTIRATGNHKFLTIHGWQRLDEIQIGDRVALPRHLPSSSVPSMQQHGMTIRQMQSSLGVAHCGTALYKQNLSRERAARLASVVKSEKLNCLANSDIYWDEIVSIEADGEEEVYDLTVPRLQNFIANNIIVHNSIEQDADLVIMLYRDEYYNSDSPDRGIAEVIIAKHRNGPTGSVKLLFDPQFTKFKNLARPGGYS
;
A
#
# COMPACT_ATOMS: atom_id res chain seq x y z
N MET A 1 -26.71 49.79 -4.36
CA MET A 1 -27.16 48.38 -4.27
C MET A 1 -28.42 48.38 -3.43
N ASP A 2 -29.52 48.82 -4.01
CA ASP A 2 -30.63 49.36 -3.21
C ASP A 2 -31.74 48.32 -3.08
N ARG A 3 -31.40 47.25 -2.34
CA ARG A 3 -32.34 46.21 -1.90
C ARG A 3 -32.09 45.94 -0.42
N LEU A 4 -33.13 46.11 0.38
CA LEU A 4 -33.11 45.76 1.81
C LEU A 4 -32.87 44.25 1.99
N PRO A 5 -32.18 43.83 3.08
CA PRO A 5 -32.07 42.41 3.41
C PRO A 5 -33.45 41.74 3.56
N PRO A 6 -33.58 40.43 3.24
CA PRO A 6 -34.82 39.70 3.45
C PRO A 6 -35.29 39.75 4.92
N GLN A 7 -36.48 40.29 5.14
CA GLN A 7 -37.09 40.56 6.44
C GLN A 7 -38.61 40.43 6.34
N ASN A 8 -39.30 40.09 7.43
CA ASN A 8 -40.75 40.31 7.57
C ASN A 8 -41.06 40.78 9.00
N ILE A 9 -41.13 42.09 9.16
CA ILE A 9 -41.34 42.73 10.47
C ILE A 9 -42.74 42.43 11.01
N GLU A 10 -43.75 42.29 10.16
CA GLU A 10 -45.12 41.97 10.57
C GLU A 10 -45.22 40.56 11.18
N ALA A 11 -44.51 39.58 10.59
CA ALA A 11 -44.40 38.25 11.16
C ALA A 11 -43.62 38.24 12.49
N GLU A 12 -42.53 39.01 12.60
CA GLU A 12 -41.79 39.16 13.85
C GLU A 12 -42.65 39.78 14.98
N GLU A 13 -43.39 40.86 14.68
CA GLU A 13 -44.29 41.48 15.66
C GLU A 13 -45.43 40.53 16.06
N ALA A 14 -45.97 39.75 15.11
CA ALA A 14 -47.05 38.80 15.35
C ALA A 14 -46.62 37.59 16.19
N ILE A 15 -45.41 37.05 15.99
CA ILE A 15 -44.87 35.98 16.84
C ILE A 15 -44.70 36.48 18.29
N LEU A 16 -44.13 37.68 18.47
CA LEU A 16 -43.88 38.23 19.80
C LEU A 16 -45.16 38.58 20.55
N GLY A 17 -46.11 39.27 19.92
CA GLY A 17 -47.42 39.53 20.54
C GLY A 17 -48.15 38.23 20.90
N GLY A 18 -48.00 37.19 20.09
CA GLY A 18 -48.60 35.88 20.30
C GLY A 18 -48.06 35.18 21.55
N ILE A 19 -46.74 35.21 21.76
CA ILE A 19 -46.07 34.67 22.95
C ILE A 19 -46.42 35.45 24.23
N LEU A 20 -46.66 36.76 24.11
CA LEU A 20 -47.04 37.65 25.22
C LEU A 20 -48.52 37.52 25.62
N LEU A 21 -49.35 36.96 24.73
CA LEU A 21 -50.81 36.78 24.88
C LEU A 21 -51.18 35.33 25.21
N ASP A 22 -50.49 34.35 24.61
CA ASP A 22 -50.59 32.91 24.88
C ASP A 22 -49.24 32.39 25.40
N PRO A 23 -49.08 32.22 26.73
CA PRO A 23 -47.85 31.66 27.32
C PRO A 23 -47.53 30.21 26.92
N GLU A 24 -48.45 29.46 26.30
CA GLU A 24 -48.15 28.15 25.70
C GLU A 24 -47.58 28.28 24.28
N ALA A 25 -47.71 29.43 23.61
CA ALA A 25 -47.22 29.61 22.24
C ALA A 25 -45.69 29.49 22.12
N ILE A 26 -44.94 29.86 23.18
CA ILE A 26 -43.48 29.76 23.18
C ILE A 26 -42.99 28.32 22.98
N SER A 27 -43.68 27.31 23.54
CA SER A 27 -43.27 25.90 23.42
C SER A 27 -43.44 25.35 22.00
N ARG A 28 -44.37 25.91 21.22
CA ARG A 28 -44.57 25.55 19.80
C ARG A 28 -43.49 26.15 18.90
N VAL A 29 -42.79 27.19 19.36
CA VAL A 29 -41.88 28.02 18.54
C VAL A 29 -40.42 27.87 18.93
N SER A 30 -40.12 27.57 20.20
CA SER A 30 -38.76 27.47 20.77
C SER A 30 -37.85 26.54 19.97
N ASP A 31 -38.39 25.41 19.51
CA ASP A 31 -37.62 24.36 18.82
C ASP A 31 -37.33 24.71 17.35
N ARG A 32 -38.07 25.67 16.78
CA ARG A 32 -37.99 26.07 15.37
C ARG A 32 -37.23 27.37 15.14
N LEU A 33 -37.26 28.30 16.10
CA LEU A 33 -36.86 29.69 15.85
C LEU A 33 -35.82 30.18 16.86
N VAL A 34 -34.66 30.57 16.34
CA VAL A 34 -33.52 31.10 17.12
C VAL A 34 -33.64 32.62 17.34
N PRO A 35 -33.14 33.19 18.46
CA PRO A 35 -33.16 34.65 18.69
C PRO A 35 -32.49 35.47 17.58
N GLU A 36 -31.49 34.90 16.92
CA GLU A 36 -30.78 35.46 15.76
C GLU A 36 -31.66 35.61 14.49
N ALA A 37 -32.82 34.95 14.44
CA ALA A 37 -33.73 34.98 13.29
C ALA A 37 -34.51 36.30 13.15
N PHE A 38 -34.64 37.07 14.23
CA PHE A 38 -35.25 38.40 14.21
C PHE A 38 -34.30 39.43 13.57
N TYR A 39 -34.81 40.24 12.65
CA TYR A 39 -34.06 41.32 12.01
C TYR A 39 -33.89 42.52 12.94
N ILE A 40 -34.90 42.83 13.75
CA ILE A 40 -34.87 43.97 14.67
C ILE A 40 -34.23 43.56 16.00
N SER A 41 -33.17 44.25 16.43
CA SER A 41 -32.49 43.96 17.72
C SER A 41 -33.46 43.90 18.89
N ALA A 42 -34.39 44.85 19.00
CA ALA A 42 -35.38 44.86 20.07
C ALA A 42 -36.25 43.59 20.07
N HIS A 43 -36.61 43.06 18.90
CA HIS A 43 -37.37 41.81 18.79
C HIS A 43 -36.53 40.60 19.24
N LYS A 44 -35.24 40.55 18.87
CA LYS A 44 -34.28 39.56 19.38
C LYS A 44 -34.15 39.63 20.91
N ASP A 45 -33.96 40.83 21.47
CA ASP A 45 -33.80 41.03 22.91
C ASP A 45 -35.06 40.60 23.68
N ILE A 46 -36.26 40.85 23.12
CA ILE A 46 -37.55 40.40 23.69
C ILE A 46 -37.70 38.88 23.59
N TYR A 47 -37.43 38.26 22.44
CA TYR A 47 -37.52 36.80 22.29
C TYR A 47 -36.50 36.06 23.19
N GLN A 48 -35.30 36.61 23.35
CA GLN A 48 -34.31 36.05 24.26
C GLN A 48 -34.79 36.12 25.73
N ALA A 49 -35.60 37.12 26.10
CA ALA A 49 -36.25 37.16 27.41
C ALA A 49 -37.36 36.10 27.55
N THR A 50 -38.22 35.90 26.55
CA THR A 50 -39.30 34.89 26.62
C THR A 50 -38.73 33.47 26.67
N VAL A 51 -37.72 33.14 25.86
CA VAL A 51 -37.02 31.84 25.91
C VAL A 51 -36.37 31.60 27.28
N ARG A 52 -35.73 32.63 27.88
CA ARG A 52 -35.12 32.52 29.22
C ARG A 52 -36.15 32.38 30.35
N LEU A 53 -37.33 33.01 30.23
CA LEU A 53 -38.42 32.83 31.18
C LEU A 53 -39.04 31.44 31.07
N HIS A 54 -39.28 30.95 29.85
CA HIS A 54 -39.80 29.61 29.59
C HIS A 54 -38.84 28.53 30.14
N GLY A 55 -37.54 28.65 29.87
CA GLY A 55 -36.50 27.77 30.43
C GLY A 55 -36.32 27.86 31.96
N GLN A 56 -36.95 28.83 32.62
CA GLN A 56 -37.05 28.92 34.10
C GLN A 56 -38.41 28.41 34.63
N GLY A 57 -39.28 27.85 33.78
CA GLY A 57 -40.63 27.43 34.16
C GLY A 57 -41.56 28.59 34.53
N LYS A 58 -41.27 29.82 34.07
CA LYS A 58 -42.07 31.02 34.34
C LYS A 58 -42.98 31.35 33.16
N PRO A 59 -44.16 31.95 33.40
CA PRO A 59 -45.02 32.42 32.32
C PRO A 59 -44.31 33.49 31.49
N THR A 60 -44.54 33.49 30.17
CA THR A 60 -43.99 34.48 29.23
C THR A 60 -44.96 35.63 28.95
N ASP A 61 -45.87 35.91 29.89
CA ASP A 61 -46.86 36.98 29.75
C ASP A 61 -46.22 38.38 29.72
N LEU A 62 -47.01 39.36 29.27
CA LEU A 62 -46.61 40.76 29.15
C LEU A 62 -46.02 41.34 30.44
N LEU A 63 -46.50 40.95 31.63
CA LEU A 63 -46.02 41.48 32.91
C LEU A 63 -44.68 40.84 33.32
N ALA A 64 -44.57 39.52 33.19
CA ALA A 64 -43.36 38.76 33.47
C ALA A 64 -42.19 39.20 32.57
N VAL A 65 -42.47 39.42 31.28
CA VAL A 65 -41.49 39.90 30.29
C VAL A 65 -41.08 41.34 30.56
N ILE A 66 -42.02 42.24 30.90
CA ILE A 66 -41.70 43.62 31.31
C ILE A 66 -40.80 43.63 32.56
N ASN A 67 -41.10 42.82 33.57
CA ASN A 67 -40.31 42.77 34.80
C ASN A 67 -38.90 42.21 34.53
N TRP A 68 -38.78 41.09 33.81
CA TRP A 68 -37.47 40.51 33.48
C TRP A 68 -36.59 41.48 32.67
N LEU A 69 -37.17 42.19 31.69
CA LEU A 69 -36.44 43.19 30.89
C LEU A 69 -36.09 44.45 31.70
N ASN A 70 -36.86 44.77 32.75
CA ASN A 70 -36.55 45.84 33.69
C ASN A 70 -35.37 45.48 34.60
N ASP A 71 -35.40 44.25 35.16
CA ASP A 71 -34.39 43.75 36.10
C ASP A 71 -33.00 43.53 35.48
N HIS A 72 -32.90 43.59 34.15
CA HIS A 72 -31.66 43.48 33.37
C HIS A 72 -31.32 44.76 32.57
N ASP A 73 -31.95 45.91 32.90
CA ASP A 73 -31.78 47.22 32.23
C ASP A 73 -32.11 47.27 30.71
N LEU A 74 -32.66 46.19 30.14
CA LEU A 74 -33.00 46.07 28.72
C LEU A 74 -34.30 46.80 28.33
N LEU A 75 -35.20 47.06 29.28
CA LEU A 75 -36.52 47.67 29.04
C LEU A 75 -36.43 49.04 28.34
N THR A 76 -35.36 49.81 28.59
CA THR A 76 -35.13 51.10 27.91
C THR A 76 -34.71 50.91 26.44
N ARG A 77 -33.79 49.96 26.20
CA ARG A 77 -33.20 49.65 24.88
C ARG A 77 -34.24 49.13 23.86
N ILE A 78 -35.26 48.42 24.32
CA ILE A 78 -36.33 47.88 23.45
C ILE A 78 -37.45 48.88 23.11
N GLY A 79 -37.40 50.12 23.63
CA GLY A 79 -38.46 51.12 23.44
C GLY A 79 -39.52 51.18 24.54
N GLY A 80 -39.26 50.60 25.72
CA GLY A 80 -40.13 50.71 26.89
C GLY A 80 -41.41 49.86 26.84
N ARG A 81 -42.19 49.94 27.93
CA ARG A 81 -43.45 49.17 28.11
C ARG A 81 -44.44 49.38 26.96
N ASN A 82 -44.50 50.58 26.39
CA ASN A 82 -45.40 50.94 25.30
C ASN A 82 -45.13 50.11 24.03
N LYS A 83 -43.86 49.78 23.71
CA LYS A 83 -43.54 48.94 22.55
C LYS A 83 -44.05 47.51 22.74
N LEU A 84 -43.90 46.94 23.94
CA LEU A 84 -44.43 45.60 24.27
C LEU A 84 -45.97 45.56 24.21
N ALA A 85 -46.65 46.57 24.76
CA ALA A 85 -48.11 46.68 24.62
C ALA A 85 -48.55 46.78 23.14
N THR A 86 -47.84 47.57 22.34
CA THR A 86 -48.12 47.71 20.89
C THR A 86 -47.97 46.39 20.12
N LEU A 87 -47.13 45.45 20.58
CA LEU A 87 -47.01 44.12 19.97
C LEU A 87 -48.27 43.27 20.24
N VAL A 88 -48.78 43.30 21.47
CA VAL A 88 -50.00 42.58 21.88
C VAL A 88 -51.23 43.14 21.17
N ASP A 89 -51.36 44.47 21.12
CA ASP A 89 -52.48 45.16 20.43
C ASP A 89 -52.53 44.89 18.91
N ARG A 90 -51.39 44.51 18.30
CA ARG A 90 -51.28 44.18 16.88
C ARG A 90 -51.56 42.71 16.55
N THR A 91 -51.58 41.83 17.54
CA THR A 91 -51.76 40.39 17.28
C THR A 91 -53.21 39.96 17.14
N VAL A 92 -53.55 39.51 15.92
CA VAL A 92 -54.92 39.10 15.56
C VAL A 92 -55.28 37.69 16.04
N SER A 93 -54.32 36.76 16.12
CA SER A 93 -54.54 35.40 16.66
C SER A 93 -53.22 34.66 16.94
N ALA A 94 -53.19 33.87 18.01
CA ALA A 94 -52.06 32.98 18.36
C ALA A 94 -52.10 31.59 17.67
N VAL A 95 -53.09 31.33 16.81
CA VAL A 95 -53.33 30.00 16.21
C VAL A 95 -52.37 29.66 15.06
N ASN A 96 -51.79 30.66 14.39
CA ASN A 96 -50.98 30.46 13.17
C ASN A 96 -49.49 30.84 13.35
N ILE A 97 -48.96 30.75 14.57
CA ILE A 97 -47.61 31.22 14.88
C ILE A 97 -46.54 30.30 14.24
N ASP A 98 -46.80 29.00 14.12
CA ASP A 98 -45.90 28.03 13.47
C ASP A 98 -45.52 28.47 12.04
N ALA A 99 -46.51 28.78 11.20
CA ALA A 99 -46.29 29.21 9.82
C ALA A 99 -45.62 30.59 9.70
N LEU A 100 -45.77 31.45 10.72
CA LEU A 100 -45.05 32.73 10.80
C LEU A 100 -43.58 32.51 11.21
N ALA A 101 -43.32 31.56 12.12
CA ALA A 101 -41.97 31.20 12.54
C ALA A 101 -41.15 30.63 11.37
N ASP A 102 -41.74 29.70 10.59
CA ASP A 102 -41.12 29.16 9.38
C ASP A 102 -40.77 30.28 8.36
N LEU A 103 -41.66 31.28 8.21
CA LEU A 103 -41.43 32.42 7.32
C LEU A 103 -40.28 33.32 7.80
N VAL A 104 -40.18 33.60 9.10
CA VAL A 104 -39.07 34.37 9.70
C VAL A 104 -37.75 33.61 9.54
N MET A 105 -37.74 32.29 9.76
CA MET A 105 -36.59 31.43 9.53
C MET A 105 -36.16 31.39 8.05
N GLU A 106 -37.11 31.31 7.12
CA GLU A 106 -36.83 31.41 5.67
C GLU A 106 -36.16 32.75 5.30
N LYS A 107 -36.53 33.85 5.97
CA LYS A 107 -35.86 35.15 5.76
C LYS A 107 -34.48 35.18 6.44
N PHE A 108 -34.31 34.59 7.61
CA PHE A 108 -33.01 34.46 8.30
C PHE A 108 -32.00 33.66 7.46
N LEU A 109 -32.38 32.49 6.96
CA LEU A 109 -31.52 31.66 6.10
C LEU A 109 -31.08 32.42 4.83
N ARG A 110 -31.99 33.19 4.21
CA ARG A 110 -31.61 34.08 3.09
C ARG A 110 -30.63 35.18 3.49
N ARG A 111 -30.70 35.74 4.70
CA ARG A 111 -29.70 36.71 5.20
C ARG A 111 -28.35 36.04 5.46
N GLN A 112 -28.33 34.83 6.03
CA GLN A 112 -27.09 34.06 6.21
C GLN A 112 -26.44 33.69 4.87
N LEU A 113 -27.23 33.31 3.85
CA LEU A 113 -26.73 33.05 2.50
C LEU A 113 -26.09 34.30 1.85
N ILE A 114 -26.71 35.47 2.02
CA ILE A 114 -26.14 36.75 1.55
C ILE A 114 -24.83 37.08 2.30
N LYS A 115 -24.78 36.83 3.61
CA LYS A 115 -23.59 37.03 4.44
C LYS A 115 -22.44 36.11 4.00
N ALA A 116 -22.70 34.81 3.86
CA ALA A 116 -21.75 33.82 3.37
C ALA A 116 -21.23 34.18 1.97
N GLY A 117 -22.12 34.59 1.05
CA GLY A 117 -21.74 35.06 -0.29
C GLY A 117 -20.80 36.26 -0.26
N ASN A 118 -21.05 37.25 0.59
CA ASN A 118 -20.16 38.41 0.77
C ASN A 118 -18.80 38.01 1.36
N GLU A 119 -18.76 37.08 2.32
CA GLU A 119 -17.51 36.56 2.90
C GLU A 119 -16.72 35.74 1.87
N ILE A 120 -17.38 34.97 1.00
CA ILE A 120 -16.75 34.23 -0.11
C ILE A 120 -16.17 35.19 -1.16
N VAL A 121 -16.86 36.30 -1.46
CA VAL A 121 -16.32 37.36 -2.31
C VAL A 121 -15.08 38.00 -1.69
N GLN A 122 -15.04 38.20 -0.37
CA GLN A 122 -13.84 38.69 0.32
C GLN A 122 -12.68 37.68 0.27
N LEU A 123 -12.95 36.39 0.49
CA LEU A 123 -11.96 35.31 0.33
C LEU A 123 -11.36 35.28 -1.09
N GLY A 124 -12.19 35.49 -2.12
CA GLY A 124 -11.76 35.57 -3.52
C GLY A 124 -10.80 36.72 -3.86
N TYR A 125 -10.65 37.71 -2.98
CA TYR A 125 -9.65 38.78 -3.11
C TYR A 125 -8.35 38.53 -2.32
N GLN A 126 -8.24 37.45 -1.53
CA GLN A 126 -7.08 37.16 -0.69
C GLN A 126 -6.00 36.39 -1.46
N THR A 127 -5.16 37.10 -2.22
CA THR A 127 -4.06 36.51 -3.00
C THR A 127 -2.85 36.07 -2.17
N GLU A 128 -2.88 36.22 -0.85
CA GLU A 128 -1.82 35.77 0.07
C GLU A 128 -2.01 34.29 0.49
N THR A 129 -3.18 33.71 0.24
CA THR A 129 -3.56 32.36 0.65
C THR A 129 -3.65 31.44 -0.57
N GLU A 130 -3.24 30.18 -0.44
CA GLU A 130 -3.30 29.22 -1.55
C GLU A 130 -4.74 28.89 -1.96
N LEU A 131 -5.01 28.87 -3.28
CA LEU A 131 -6.36 28.71 -3.83
C LEU A 131 -7.13 27.48 -3.33
N PRO A 132 -6.53 26.29 -3.10
CA PRO A 132 -7.26 25.15 -2.53
C PRO A 132 -7.83 25.44 -1.13
N ILE A 133 -7.09 26.17 -0.30
CA ILE A 133 -7.52 26.57 1.05
C ILE A 133 -8.67 27.60 0.96
N VAL A 134 -8.57 28.54 0.02
CA VAL A 134 -9.62 29.54 -0.26
C VAL A 134 -10.91 28.85 -0.73
N LEU A 135 -10.81 27.79 -1.54
CA LEU A 135 -11.95 26.99 -2.01
C LEU A 135 -12.59 26.15 -0.88
N ASP A 136 -11.80 25.46 -0.05
CA ASP A 136 -12.29 24.73 1.13
C ASP A 136 -13.03 25.67 2.11
N GLN A 137 -12.46 26.83 2.41
CA GLN A 137 -13.12 27.84 3.26
C GLN A 137 -14.41 28.39 2.63
N ALA A 138 -14.47 28.52 1.30
CA ALA A 138 -15.68 28.92 0.61
C ALA A 138 -16.76 27.82 0.65
N GLU A 139 -16.39 26.57 0.42
CA GLU A 139 -17.29 25.41 0.51
C GLU A 139 -17.88 25.27 1.92
N GLN A 140 -17.03 25.33 2.96
CA GLN A 140 -17.46 25.31 4.36
C GLN A 140 -18.44 26.44 4.69
N LYS A 141 -18.26 27.65 4.15
CA LYS A 141 -19.17 28.79 4.35
C LYS A 141 -20.53 28.60 3.66
N VAL A 142 -20.59 27.93 2.51
CA VAL A 142 -21.88 27.61 1.86
C VAL A 142 -22.61 26.52 2.64
N PHE A 143 -21.95 25.41 2.97
CA PHE A 143 -22.57 24.30 3.70
C PHE A 143 -22.95 24.65 5.15
N GLY A 144 -22.27 25.60 5.78
CA GLY A 144 -22.67 26.13 7.09
C GLY A 144 -24.11 26.67 7.09
N VAL A 145 -24.57 27.29 5.99
CA VAL A 145 -25.93 27.84 5.87
C VAL A 145 -27.01 26.75 5.77
N THR A 146 -26.66 25.52 5.38
CA THR A 146 -27.59 24.39 5.30
C THR A 146 -27.48 23.39 6.45
N GLN A 147 -26.44 23.47 7.29
CA GLN A 147 -26.21 22.56 8.42
C GLN A 147 -26.21 23.25 9.81
N GLU A 148 -26.85 24.41 9.99
CA GLU A 148 -27.17 24.95 11.33
C GLU A 148 -28.25 24.12 12.07
N ARG A 149 -27.93 22.84 12.36
CA ARG A 149 -28.23 22.32 13.71
C ARG A 149 -27.28 23.06 14.65
N PRO A 150 -27.75 23.66 15.75
CA PRO A 150 -26.85 24.35 16.67
C PRO A 150 -25.75 23.39 17.17
N GLN A 151 -24.50 23.85 17.18
CA GLN A 151 -23.54 23.32 18.16
C GLN A 151 -24.04 23.74 19.54
N VAL A 152 -24.90 22.90 20.13
CA VAL A 152 -25.39 23.10 21.50
C VAL A 152 -24.16 23.12 22.40
N GLY A 153 -24.08 24.12 23.28
CA GLY A 153 -22.95 24.30 24.18
C GLY A 153 -22.96 23.29 25.32
N LEU A 154 -23.01 23.78 26.55
CA LEU A 154 -23.19 22.93 27.72
C LEU A 154 -24.66 22.45 27.78
N VAL A 155 -24.92 21.24 27.28
CA VAL A 155 -26.20 20.54 27.44
C VAL A 155 -26.40 20.18 28.92
N HIS A 156 -27.63 20.27 29.42
CA HIS A 156 -27.92 19.82 30.78
C HIS A 156 -28.02 18.29 30.83
N ILE A 157 -27.49 17.67 31.89
CA ILE A 157 -27.38 16.21 31.96
C ILE A 157 -28.75 15.51 31.91
N GLY A 158 -29.82 16.16 32.40
CA GLY A 158 -31.19 15.63 32.33
C GLY A 158 -31.66 15.36 30.90
N ASP A 159 -31.31 16.25 29.97
CA ASP A 159 -31.77 16.19 28.58
C ASP A 159 -31.06 15.04 27.84
N THR A 160 -29.76 14.88 28.10
CA THR A 160 -28.97 13.73 27.63
C THR A 160 -29.39 12.42 28.29
N LEU A 161 -29.83 12.45 29.55
CA LEU A 161 -30.33 11.26 30.26
C LEU A 161 -31.65 10.74 29.67
N ILE A 162 -32.54 11.60 29.16
CA ILE A 162 -33.76 11.16 28.47
C ILE A 162 -33.40 10.37 27.20
N ASN A 163 -32.53 10.94 26.35
CA ASN A 163 -32.12 10.30 25.09
C ASN A 163 -31.35 8.99 25.36
N THR A 164 -30.42 8.99 26.32
CA THR A 164 -29.67 7.77 26.67
C THR A 164 -30.53 6.72 27.39
N PHE A 165 -31.60 7.10 28.08
CA PHE A 165 -32.58 6.15 28.61
C PHE A 165 -33.39 5.50 27.48
N GLN A 166 -33.85 6.27 26.49
CA GLN A 166 -34.56 5.74 25.31
C GLN A 166 -33.67 4.78 24.48
N ASP A 167 -32.38 5.12 24.31
CA ASP A 167 -31.36 4.23 23.75
C ASP A 167 -31.27 2.90 24.51
N ILE A 168 -31.20 2.95 25.85
CA ILE A 168 -31.10 1.78 26.72
C ILE A 168 -32.39 0.94 26.68
N GLU A 169 -33.55 1.58 26.68
CA GLU A 169 -34.85 0.90 26.59
C GLU A 169 -35.01 0.18 25.24
N THR A 170 -34.65 0.82 24.13
CA THR A 170 -34.67 0.22 22.79
C THR A 170 -33.73 -0.98 22.69
N ARG A 171 -32.55 -0.91 23.32
CA ARG A 171 -31.59 -2.04 23.40
C ARG A 171 -32.12 -3.18 24.29
N ASN A 172 -32.76 -2.85 25.43
CA ASN A 172 -33.34 -3.83 26.36
C ASN A 172 -34.52 -4.61 25.75
N GLN A 173 -35.26 -4.01 24.80
CA GLN A 173 -36.29 -4.71 24.03
C GLN A 173 -35.73 -5.66 22.96
N GLY A 174 -34.40 -5.71 22.75
CA GLY A 174 -33.73 -6.65 21.83
C GLY A 174 -33.91 -6.32 20.34
N ILE A 175 -34.38 -5.11 20.02
CA ILE A 175 -34.79 -4.74 18.65
C ILE A 175 -33.58 -4.48 17.73
N ALA A 176 -32.43 -4.06 18.28
CA ALA A 176 -31.20 -3.81 17.52
C ALA A 176 -29.93 -4.04 18.36
N LEU A 177 -28.82 -4.35 17.67
CA LEU A 177 -27.47 -4.23 18.24
C LEU A 177 -27.09 -2.74 18.37
N PRO A 178 -26.21 -2.35 19.33
CA PRO A 178 -25.88 -0.95 19.57
C PRO A 178 -24.96 -0.33 18.49
N GLY A 179 -24.13 -1.14 17.82
CA GLY A 179 -23.36 -0.75 16.65
C GLY A 179 -23.85 -1.41 15.38
N ILE A 180 -23.33 -0.98 14.23
CA ILE A 180 -23.65 -1.50 12.90
C ILE A 180 -23.02 -2.89 12.73
N PRO A 181 -23.81 -3.99 12.70
CA PRO A 181 -23.26 -5.33 12.55
C PRO A 181 -22.64 -5.57 11.17
N CYS A 182 -21.57 -6.37 11.15
CA CYS A 182 -20.73 -6.61 9.99
C CYS A 182 -21.04 -7.92 9.24
N GLY A 183 -21.98 -8.73 9.74
CA GLY A 183 -22.39 -10.01 9.14
C GLY A 183 -21.54 -11.21 9.55
N PHE A 184 -20.57 -11.00 10.45
CA PHE A 184 -19.76 -12.07 11.04
C PHE A 184 -20.19 -12.28 12.50
N TYR A 185 -21.04 -13.26 12.77
CA TYR A 185 -21.78 -13.40 14.03
C TYR A 185 -20.88 -13.37 15.28
N ASP A 186 -19.72 -14.03 15.23
CA ASP A 186 -18.79 -14.09 16.36
C ASP A 186 -17.97 -12.79 16.52
N LEU A 187 -17.78 -12.02 15.44
CA LEU A 187 -17.18 -10.68 15.48
C LEU A 187 -18.20 -9.64 15.97
N ASP A 188 -19.44 -9.73 15.51
CA ASP A 188 -20.57 -8.92 15.99
C ASP A 188 -20.85 -9.20 17.47
N ALA A 189 -20.68 -10.44 17.95
CA ALA A 189 -20.79 -10.78 19.36
C ALA A 189 -19.68 -10.16 20.26
N LEU A 190 -18.44 -10.04 19.76
CA LEU A 190 -17.35 -9.40 20.52
C LEU A 190 -17.34 -7.86 20.43
N THR A 191 -17.73 -7.31 19.28
CA THR A 191 -17.76 -5.85 19.04
C THR A 191 -19.07 -5.19 19.45
N SER A 192 -20.16 -5.96 19.55
CA SER A 192 -21.55 -5.46 19.57
C SER A 192 -21.92 -4.64 18.32
N GLY A 193 -21.30 -4.96 17.18
CA GLY A 193 -21.33 -4.18 15.95
C GLY A 193 -20.37 -2.98 15.97
N PHE A 194 -20.05 -2.43 14.80
CA PHE A 194 -19.21 -1.25 14.67
C PHE A 194 -19.95 0.01 15.13
N GLN A 195 -19.50 0.61 16.23
CA GLN A 195 -20.16 1.77 16.83
C GLN A 195 -20.06 3.00 15.91
N ARG A 196 -21.12 3.80 15.83
CA ARG A 196 -21.09 5.10 15.15
C ARG A 196 -20.00 5.98 15.77
N SER A 197 -19.32 6.77 14.93
CA SER A 197 -18.20 7.65 15.29
C SER A 197 -16.85 6.99 15.63
N ASP A 198 -16.70 5.67 15.59
CA ASP A 198 -15.43 5.00 15.92
C ASP A 198 -14.44 4.92 14.74
N LEU A 199 -13.16 5.13 15.04
CA LEU A 199 -12.05 4.86 14.12
C LEU A 199 -11.54 3.44 14.38
N ILE A 200 -11.66 2.60 13.37
CA ILE A 200 -11.31 1.19 13.38
C ILE A 200 -10.07 1.03 12.52
N ILE A 201 -8.99 0.49 13.07
CA ILE A 201 -7.82 0.10 12.26
C ILE A 201 -7.89 -1.40 12.01
N VAL A 202 -7.90 -1.81 10.74
CA VAL A 202 -7.74 -3.21 10.31
C VAL A 202 -6.31 -3.40 9.85
N ALA A 203 -5.55 -4.23 10.57
CA ALA A 203 -4.13 -4.43 10.35
C ALA A 203 -3.84 -5.83 9.79
N GLY A 204 -2.98 -5.91 8.78
CA GLY A 204 -2.56 -7.18 8.18
C GLY A 204 -1.16 -7.12 7.59
N ARG A 205 -0.55 -8.29 7.37
CA ARG A 205 0.60 -8.40 6.47
C ARG A 205 0.07 -8.44 5.02
N PRO A 206 0.80 -7.88 4.03
CA PRO A 206 0.49 -8.13 2.62
C PRO A 206 0.55 -9.63 2.31
N SER A 207 0.05 -10.02 1.15
CA SER A 207 0.48 -11.28 0.52
C SER A 207 0.28 -12.57 1.33
N MET A 208 -0.72 -12.64 2.22
CA MET A 208 -1.11 -13.84 3.00
C MET A 208 -1.45 -15.05 2.10
N GLY A 209 -0.43 -15.69 1.51
CA GLY A 209 -0.46 -16.90 0.70
C GLY A 209 0.27 -16.83 -0.66
N LYS A 210 1.03 -15.79 -1.01
CA LYS A 210 1.40 -15.55 -2.44
C LYS A 210 2.89 -15.31 -2.68
N CYS A 211 3.71 -16.35 -2.45
CA CYS A 211 5.17 -16.23 -2.40
C CYS A 211 5.85 -17.25 -3.33
N VAL A 212 7.11 -16.98 -3.70
CA VAL A 212 7.94 -17.79 -4.62
C VAL A 212 9.21 -18.27 -3.92
N ALA A 213 9.82 -19.37 -4.37
CA ALA A 213 11.01 -19.94 -3.73
C ALA A 213 12.24 -19.02 -3.79
N TYR A 214 13.14 -19.14 -2.80
CA TYR A 214 14.40 -18.40 -2.71
C TYR A 214 15.28 -18.47 -3.97
N ASP A 215 15.30 -19.63 -4.65
CA ASP A 215 16.05 -19.89 -5.88
C ASP A 215 15.31 -19.47 -7.16
N THR A 216 14.25 -18.65 -7.04
CA THR A 216 13.56 -18.04 -8.17
C THR A 216 14.39 -16.89 -8.75
N GLU A 217 14.74 -17.00 -10.03
CA GLU A 217 15.49 -16.02 -10.81
C GLU A 217 14.57 -14.89 -11.32
N ILE A 218 15.01 -13.64 -11.13
CA ILE A 218 14.33 -12.42 -11.58
C ILE A 218 15.30 -11.59 -12.42
N LEU A 219 14.79 -11.00 -13.50
CA LEU A 219 15.57 -10.13 -14.40
C LEU A 219 15.53 -8.67 -13.95
N LEU A 220 16.70 -8.04 -13.88
CA LEU A 220 16.90 -6.65 -13.48
C LEU A 220 17.14 -5.72 -14.69
N THR A 221 17.00 -4.41 -14.48
CA THR A 221 17.15 -3.37 -15.52
C THR A 221 18.50 -3.31 -16.22
N ASP A 222 19.58 -3.78 -15.59
CA ASP A 222 20.92 -3.85 -16.17
C ASP A 222 21.14 -5.11 -17.04
N GLY A 223 20.10 -5.94 -17.18
CA GLY A 223 20.18 -7.24 -17.85
C GLY A 223 20.70 -8.37 -16.95
N SER A 224 21.14 -8.10 -15.72
CA SER A 224 21.55 -9.17 -14.79
C SER A 224 20.35 -10.00 -14.32
N VAL A 225 20.59 -11.28 -14.11
CA VAL A 225 19.66 -12.19 -13.44
C VAL A 225 20.14 -12.34 -12.01
N SER A 226 19.24 -12.24 -11.03
CA SER A 226 19.53 -12.44 -9.60
C SER A 226 18.40 -13.22 -8.96
N THR A 227 18.69 -13.96 -7.90
CA THR A 227 17.65 -14.66 -7.14
C THR A 227 16.80 -13.67 -6.34
N ILE A 228 15.56 -14.04 -6.01
CA ILE A 228 14.72 -13.22 -5.13
C ILE A 228 15.34 -13.06 -3.73
N GLU A 229 16.12 -14.04 -3.26
CA GLU A 229 16.92 -13.97 -2.03
C GLU A 229 18.02 -12.90 -2.11
N GLU A 230 18.81 -12.85 -3.19
CA GLU A 230 19.81 -11.80 -3.42
C GLU A 230 19.15 -10.41 -3.50
N ILE A 231 18.01 -10.31 -4.19
CA ILE A 231 17.22 -9.09 -4.34
C ILE A 231 16.67 -8.63 -2.99
N TYR A 232 16.18 -9.57 -2.17
CA TYR A 232 15.75 -9.32 -0.80
C TYR A 232 16.90 -8.73 0.03
N HIS A 233 18.08 -9.36 0.04
CA HIS A 233 19.25 -8.88 0.78
C HIS A 233 19.75 -7.51 0.30
N ARG A 234 19.74 -7.26 -1.02
CA ARG A 234 20.15 -5.96 -1.60
C ARG A 234 19.18 -4.83 -1.30
N ARG A 235 17.92 -5.13 -0.91
CA ARG A 235 16.84 -4.15 -0.64
C ARG A 235 16.55 -3.18 -1.81
N TYR A 236 17.03 -3.50 -3.01
CA TYR A 236 16.88 -2.69 -4.21
C TYR A 236 16.89 -3.58 -5.45
N ALA A 237 15.90 -3.38 -6.31
CA ALA A 237 15.79 -3.96 -7.64
C ALA A 237 14.87 -3.08 -8.48
N LYS A 238 14.99 -3.18 -9.81
CA LYS A 238 14.00 -2.67 -10.76
C LYS A 238 13.78 -3.75 -11.81
N LEU A 239 12.54 -4.20 -11.94
CA LEU A 239 12.16 -5.47 -12.56
C LEU A 239 10.96 -5.31 -13.49
N LEU A 240 10.66 -6.37 -14.24
CA LEU A 240 9.58 -6.37 -15.23
C LEU A 240 8.21 -6.64 -14.60
N THR A 241 7.24 -5.79 -14.92
CA THR A 241 5.83 -5.91 -14.55
C THR A 241 4.94 -5.77 -15.78
N LEU A 242 3.76 -6.39 -15.78
CA LEU A 242 2.82 -6.40 -16.91
C LEU A 242 1.70 -5.37 -16.69
N LYS A 243 1.37 -4.59 -17.71
CA LYS A 243 0.20 -3.69 -17.74
C LYS A 243 -1.06 -4.38 -18.26
N ASP A 244 -2.22 -3.80 -17.99
CA ASP A 244 -3.52 -4.22 -18.54
C ASP A 244 -3.57 -4.19 -20.08
N ASN A 245 -2.70 -3.42 -20.73
CA ASN A 245 -2.53 -3.40 -22.19
C ASN A 245 -1.67 -4.57 -22.75
N TRP A 246 -1.28 -5.53 -21.91
CA TRP A 246 -0.46 -6.70 -22.22
C TRP A 246 1.00 -6.41 -22.62
N GLN A 247 1.54 -5.24 -22.26
CA GLN A 247 2.95 -4.87 -22.45
C GLN A 247 3.72 -4.84 -21.13
N PHE A 248 5.03 -5.10 -21.17
CA PHE A 248 5.88 -5.02 -19.98
C PHE A 248 6.46 -3.61 -19.75
N GLU A 249 6.59 -3.22 -18.48
CA GLU A 249 7.39 -2.06 -18.06
C GLU A 249 8.37 -2.40 -16.93
N MET A 250 9.21 -1.42 -16.56
CA MET A 250 10.22 -1.55 -15.51
C MET A 250 9.82 -0.80 -14.23
N THR A 251 9.37 -1.53 -13.22
CA THR A 251 8.88 -1.01 -11.93
C THR A 251 9.85 -1.37 -10.80
N GLN A 252 9.97 -0.50 -9.80
CA GLN A 252 10.73 -0.77 -8.58
C GLN A 252 9.77 -1.31 -7.50
N PRO A 253 10.07 -2.44 -6.83
CA PRO A 253 9.26 -2.91 -5.71
C PRO A 253 9.25 -1.90 -4.56
N SER A 254 8.09 -1.71 -3.93
CA SER A 254 7.95 -0.91 -2.71
C SER A 254 8.40 -1.68 -1.46
N ALA A 255 8.34 -3.02 -1.48
CA ALA A 255 8.76 -3.86 -0.37
C ALA A 255 9.32 -5.23 -0.81
N PHE A 256 10.36 -5.69 -0.11
CA PHE A 256 11.04 -6.97 -0.32
C PHE A 256 10.76 -7.89 0.87
N ILE A 257 9.95 -8.93 0.73
CA ILE A 257 9.44 -9.76 1.84
C ILE A 257 10.21 -11.09 1.87
N ASP A 258 10.66 -11.49 3.06
CA ASP A 258 11.07 -12.87 3.38
C ASP A 258 9.93 -13.48 4.17
N ASP A 259 9.49 -14.64 3.74
CA ASP A 259 8.27 -15.29 4.20
C ASP A 259 8.56 -16.64 4.89
N GLY A 260 9.84 -16.99 5.09
CA GLY A 260 10.24 -18.19 5.82
C GLY A 260 10.08 -19.48 5.01
N ILE A 261 10.09 -20.63 5.71
CA ILE A 261 10.05 -21.96 5.08
C ILE A 261 8.60 -22.43 4.89
N LYS A 262 8.18 -22.70 3.64
CA LYS A 262 6.82 -23.16 3.29
C LYS A 262 6.84 -24.30 2.27
N PRO A 263 5.76 -25.09 2.13
CA PRO A 263 5.62 -26.12 1.11
C PRO A 263 5.47 -25.49 -0.28
N VAL A 264 6.36 -25.89 -1.19
CA VAL A 264 6.47 -25.32 -2.53
C VAL A 264 6.17 -26.38 -3.60
N PHE A 265 5.50 -25.95 -4.66
CA PHE A 265 5.11 -26.75 -5.81
C PHE A 265 5.81 -26.22 -7.06
N ARG A 266 6.45 -27.11 -7.83
CA ARG A 266 7.06 -26.81 -9.12
C ARG A 266 6.01 -26.91 -10.22
N VAL A 267 5.76 -25.79 -10.88
CA VAL A 267 4.86 -25.71 -12.04
C VAL A 267 5.72 -25.72 -13.30
N THR A 268 5.65 -26.80 -14.08
CA THR A 268 6.47 -26.98 -15.29
C THR A 268 5.62 -26.75 -16.54
N THR A 269 6.07 -25.87 -17.44
CA THR A 269 5.37 -25.56 -18.70
C THR A 269 5.88 -26.41 -19.87
N ARG A 270 5.14 -26.41 -20.98
CA ARG A 270 5.41 -27.19 -22.19
C ARG A 270 6.61 -26.69 -23.01
N LEU A 271 6.98 -25.42 -22.88
CA LEU A 271 8.29 -24.90 -23.31
C LEU A 271 9.44 -25.36 -22.39
N GLY A 272 9.15 -26.07 -21.29
CA GLY A 272 10.14 -26.61 -20.35
C GLY A 272 10.58 -25.61 -19.27
N ARG A 273 9.91 -24.46 -19.16
CA ARG A 273 10.10 -23.50 -18.07
C ARG A 273 9.55 -24.08 -16.77
N TYR A 274 10.05 -23.64 -15.62
CA TYR A 274 9.36 -23.88 -14.36
C TYR A 274 9.54 -22.71 -13.39
N VAL A 275 8.58 -22.54 -12.49
CA VAL A 275 8.70 -21.71 -11.29
C VAL A 275 8.23 -22.53 -10.09
N GLU A 276 8.71 -22.18 -8.90
CA GLU A 276 8.42 -22.89 -7.65
C GLU A 276 7.70 -21.94 -6.68
N THR A 277 6.42 -22.24 -6.40
CA THR A 277 5.52 -21.32 -5.67
C THR A 277 4.67 -22.03 -4.61
N THR A 278 4.09 -21.24 -3.69
CA THR A 278 3.09 -21.72 -2.73
C THR A 278 1.79 -22.15 -3.45
N ILE A 279 1.03 -23.10 -2.89
CA ILE A 279 -0.18 -23.64 -3.56
C ILE A 279 -1.31 -22.60 -3.78
N THR A 280 -1.32 -21.54 -2.97
CA THR A 280 -2.25 -20.40 -3.07
C THR A 280 -1.77 -19.30 -4.03
N HIS A 281 -0.63 -19.51 -4.70
CA HIS A 281 -0.01 -18.53 -5.60
C HIS A 281 -0.79 -18.40 -6.93
N PRO A 282 -1.17 -17.18 -7.36
CA PRO A 282 -1.97 -16.98 -8.57
C PRO A 282 -1.12 -16.84 -9.83
N TYR A 283 -1.48 -17.60 -10.87
CA TYR A 283 -0.92 -17.48 -12.21
C TYR A 283 -1.90 -16.77 -13.13
N LEU A 284 -1.40 -15.92 -14.01
CA LEU A 284 -2.21 -15.28 -15.04
C LEU A 284 -2.50 -16.30 -16.14
N THR A 285 -3.75 -16.67 -16.31
CA THR A 285 -4.25 -17.44 -17.45
C THR A 285 -4.92 -16.50 -18.46
N ILE A 286 -5.30 -17.02 -19.63
CA ILE A 286 -6.19 -16.31 -20.57
C ILE A 286 -7.63 -16.18 -20.02
N GLN A 287 -7.93 -16.79 -18.86
CA GLN A 287 -9.09 -16.54 -18.03
C GLN A 287 -8.81 -15.54 -16.89
N GLY A 288 -7.65 -14.90 -16.85
CA GLY A 288 -7.23 -14.04 -15.72
C GLY A 288 -6.49 -14.81 -14.63
N TRP A 289 -6.37 -14.20 -13.44
CA TRP A 289 -5.58 -14.72 -12.32
C TRP A 289 -6.29 -15.91 -11.65
N ARG A 290 -5.68 -17.10 -11.66
CA ARG A 290 -6.19 -18.33 -10.99
C ARG A 290 -5.14 -18.90 -10.04
N PRO A 291 -5.47 -19.33 -8.81
CA PRO A 291 -4.51 -19.93 -7.87
C PRO A 291 -4.03 -21.32 -8.33
N LEU A 292 -2.83 -21.72 -7.94
CA LEU A 292 -2.25 -23.01 -8.32
C LEU A 292 -3.08 -24.23 -7.84
N SER A 293 -3.82 -24.10 -6.74
CA SER A 293 -4.81 -25.08 -6.27
C SER A 293 -5.92 -25.42 -7.28
N GLU A 294 -6.14 -24.58 -8.29
CA GLU A 294 -7.23 -24.70 -9.27
C GLU A 294 -6.74 -24.93 -10.72
N LEU A 295 -5.42 -25.06 -10.90
CA LEU A 295 -4.78 -25.32 -12.19
C LEU A 295 -4.41 -26.79 -12.31
N GLN A 296 -4.57 -27.33 -13.52
CA GLN A 296 -4.24 -28.72 -13.83
C GLN A 296 -3.31 -28.79 -15.06
N PRO A 297 -2.51 -29.87 -15.21
CA PRO A 297 -1.79 -30.12 -16.46
C PRO A 297 -2.72 -30.09 -17.67
N GLY A 298 -2.45 -29.19 -18.62
CA GLY A 298 -3.32 -28.82 -19.74
C GLY A 298 -3.80 -27.36 -19.72
N ASP A 299 -3.88 -26.73 -18.55
CA ASP A 299 -4.22 -25.30 -18.43
C ASP A 299 -3.12 -24.40 -18.99
N LYS A 300 -3.47 -23.15 -19.35
CA LYS A 300 -2.55 -22.20 -19.99
C LYS A 300 -2.29 -20.93 -19.19
N ILE A 301 -1.02 -20.67 -18.93
CA ILE A 301 -0.51 -19.54 -18.15
C ILE A 301 0.35 -18.59 -19.00
N ALA A 302 0.45 -17.35 -18.52
CA ALA A 302 1.22 -16.27 -19.09
C ALA A 302 2.72 -16.46 -18.84
N VAL A 303 3.49 -16.52 -19.92
CA VAL A 303 4.95 -16.43 -19.91
C VAL A 303 5.36 -15.30 -20.87
N PRO A 304 6.44 -14.55 -20.65
CA PRO A 304 6.90 -13.55 -21.60
C PRO A 304 7.25 -14.18 -22.95
N ARG A 305 6.86 -13.48 -24.01
CA ARG A 305 7.09 -13.81 -25.42
C ARG A 305 8.38 -13.18 -25.96
N LYS A 306 8.75 -12.03 -25.39
CA LYS A 306 9.97 -11.26 -25.67
C LYS A 306 10.34 -10.50 -24.40
N ILE A 307 11.63 -10.44 -24.07
CA ILE A 307 12.14 -9.60 -22.98
C ILE A 307 13.26 -8.70 -23.51
N ASN A 308 12.92 -7.50 -24.00
CA ASN A 308 13.87 -6.63 -24.70
C ASN A 308 14.82 -5.86 -23.74
N VAL A 309 15.52 -6.59 -22.87
CA VAL A 309 16.40 -6.07 -21.82
C VAL A 309 17.79 -6.66 -22.01
N PHE A 310 18.76 -5.77 -22.25
CA PHE A 310 20.18 -6.06 -22.45
C PHE A 310 20.96 -5.05 -21.63
N GLY A 311 22.14 -5.42 -21.14
CA GLY A 311 22.98 -4.50 -20.40
C GLY A 311 23.84 -3.63 -21.31
N THR A 312 24.69 -2.82 -20.68
CA THR A 312 25.58 -1.85 -21.35
C THR A 312 27.05 -2.27 -21.33
N ASN A 313 27.38 -3.45 -20.81
CA ASN A 313 28.77 -3.87 -20.68
C ASN A 313 29.33 -4.34 -22.03
N THR A 314 30.58 -3.97 -22.30
CA THR A 314 31.32 -4.37 -23.51
C THR A 314 32.64 -5.02 -23.12
N VAL A 315 32.98 -6.10 -23.80
CA VAL A 315 34.18 -6.94 -23.56
C VAL A 315 34.90 -7.15 -24.91
N ARG A 316 36.19 -7.53 -24.89
CA ARG A 316 36.94 -7.83 -26.12
C ARG A 316 36.29 -9.00 -26.88
N GLU A 317 36.10 -8.90 -28.19
CA GLU A 317 35.45 -9.96 -28.98
C GLU A 317 36.12 -11.33 -28.84
N CYS A 318 37.46 -11.37 -28.75
CA CYS A 318 38.21 -12.62 -28.55
C CYS A 318 37.82 -13.34 -27.25
N GLU A 319 37.51 -12.62 -26.18
CA GLU A 319 37.00 -13.19 -24.93
C GLU A 319 35.60 -13.79 -25.11
N VAL A 320 34.70 -13.06 -25.79
CA VAL A 320 33.33 -13.51 -26.07
C VAL A 320 33.33 -14.78 -26.94
N LYS A 321 34.17 -14.83 -27.98
CA LYS A 321 34.36 -16.00 -28.84
C LYS A 321 34.94 -17.18 -28.07
N LEU A 322 36.04 -17.00 -27.33
CA LEU A 322 36.68 -18.07 -26.55
C LEU A 322 35.74 -18.64 -25.50
N LEU A 323 34.98 -17.80 -24.79
CA LEU A 323 34.02 -18.26 -23.79
C LEU A 323 32.95 -19.16 -24.42
N ALA A 324 32.40 -18.77 -25.57
CA ALA A 324 31.39 -19.55 -26.28
C ALA A 324 31.93 -20.93 -26.72
N TYR A 325 33.10 -20.97 -27.34
CA TYR A 325 33.74 -22.22 -27.78
C TYR A 325 34.11 -23.14 -26.60
N LEU A 326 34.62 -22.58 -25.50
CA LEU A 326 35.00 -23.34 -24.32
C LEU A 326 33.79 -23.82 -23.50
N ILE A 327 32.66 -23.12 -23.54
CA ILE A 327 31.39 -23.58 -22.96
C ILE A 327 30.77 -24.72 -23.79
N GLY A 328 30.90 -24.68 -25.12
CA GLY A 328 30.58 -25.79 -26.03
C GLY A 328 31.58 -26.95 -25.93
N ASP A 329 32.32 -27.20 -27.02
CA ASP A 329 33.21 -28.36 -27.18
C ASP A 329 34.47 -28.37 -26.27
N GLY A 330 34.69 -27.33 -25.45
CA GLY A 330 35.90 -27.21 -24.63
C GLY A 330 36.03 -28.22 -23.48
N CYS A 331 37.21 -28.81 -23.30
CA CYS A 331 37.60 -29.50 -22.06
C CYS A 331 38.29 -28.53 -21.10
N LEU A 332 37.83 -28.50 -19.84
CA LEU A 332 38.27 -27.57 -18.80
C LEU A 332 38.78 -28.27 -17.52
N THR A 333 38.91 -29.60 -17.55
CA THR A 333 39.29 -30.43 -16.39
C THR A 333 40.78 -30.73 -16.28
N ASP A 334 41.52 -30.60 -17.38
CA ASP A 334 42.89 -31.06 -17.54
C ASP A 334 43.90 -29.94 -17.27
N THR A 335 45.20 -30.17 -17.50
CA THR A 335 46.26 -29.18 -17.18
C THR A 335 46.27 -27.95 -18.09
N THR A 336 45.61 -28.03 -19.25
CA THR A 336 45.38 -26.94 -20.21
C THR A 336 43.95 -27.02 -20.73
N SER A 337 43.36 -25.88 -21.10
CA SER A 337 42.07 -25.87 -21.80
C SER A 337 42.24 -26.41 -23.21
N GLU A 338 41.42 -27.38 -23.58
CA GLU A 338 41.43 -28.03 -24.88
C GLU A 338 40.12 -27.77 -25.61
N PHE A 339 40.14 -27.72 -26.93
CA PHE A 339 38.96 -27.54 -27.77
C PHE A 339 39.02 -28.50 -28.97
N THR A 340 37.95 -29.23 -29.23
CA THR A 340 37.94 -30.33 -30.22
C THR A 340 36.78 -30.15 -31.18
N ASN A 341 37.05 -29.74 -32.42
CA ASN A 341 36.02 -29.51 -33.45
C ASN A 341 36.55 -29.92 -34.84
N THR A 342 35.67 -30.35 -35.75
CA THR A 342 36.05 -30.83 -37.10
C THR A 342 36.02 -29.75 -38.19
N ASN A 343 35.45 -28.57 -37.94
CA ASN A 343 35.29 -27.53 -38.95
C ASN A 343 36.47 -26.55 -38.96
N LEU A 344 37.19 -26.48 -40.08
CA LEU A 344 38.37 -25.62 -40.28
C LEU A 344 38.11 -24.15 -39.91
N LEU A 345 36.97 -23.57 -40.33
CA LEU A 345 36.64 -22.17 -40.04
C LEU A 345 36.49 -21.89 -38.53
N ILE A 346 36.01 -22.88 -37.78
CA ILE A 346 35.87 -22.80 -36.32
C ILE A 346 37.25 -22.95 -35.65
N GLN A 347 38.12 -23.80 -36.18
CA GLN A 347 39.50 -23.98 -35.70
C GLN A 347 40.35 -22.72 -35.91
N GLU A 348 40.19 -22.04 -37.05
CA GLU A 348 40.85 -20.78 -37.39
C GLU A 348 40.38 -19.65 -36.45
N ASP A 349 39.06 -19.38 -36.38
CA ASP A 349 38.50 -18.32 -35.51
C ASP A 349 38.74 -18.56 -34.01
N PHE A 350 38.83 -19.82 -33.57
CA PHE A 350 39.29 -20.17 -32.22
C PHE A 350 40.78 -19.83 -32.04
N SER A 351 41.64 -20.23 -32.98
CA SER A 351 43.10 -20.03 -32.89
C SER A 351 43.47 -18.55 -32.89
N ASP A 352 42.87 -17.76 -33.80
CA ASP A 352 43.04 -16.30 -33.86
C ASP A 352 42.54 -15.63 -32.57
N SER A 353 41.46 -16.15 -31.97
CA SER A 353 40.96 -15.63 -30.69
C SER A 353 41.91 -15.96 -29.53
N VAL A 354 42.56 -17.13 -29.49
CA VAL A 354 43.59 -17.47 -28.48
C VAL A 354 44.80 -16.53 -28.60
N LEU A 355 45.29 -16.32 -29.83
CA LEU A 355 46.43 -15.43 -30.09
C LEU A 355 46.11 -13.95 -29.77
N SER A 356 44.88 -13.53 -30.06
CA SER A 356 44.38 -12.18 -29.75
C SER A 356 44.01 -11.96 -28.28
N PHE A 357 43.88 -13.03 -27.48
CA PHE A 357 43.60 -12.93 -26.05
C PHE A 357 44.85 -12.54 -25.25
N SER A 358 45.99 -13.20 -25.52
CA SER A 358 47.31 -12.87 -24.95
C SER A 358 48.46 -13.41 -25.81
N SER A 359 49.47 -12.58 -26.05
CA SER A 359 50.72 -12.92 -26.77
C SER A 359 51.62 -13.95 -26.06
N GLN A 360 51.31 -14.30 -24.80
CA GLN A 360 51.98 -15.38 -24.07
C GLN A 360 51.45 -16.78 -24.44
N LEU A 361 50.31 -16.85 -25.13
CA LEU A 361 49.66 -18.09 -25.53
C LEU A 361 50.10 -18.54 -26.93
N LYS A 362 50.15 -19.85 -27.11
CA LYS A 362 50.32 -20.54 -28.39
C LYS A 362 49.27 -21.64 -28.48
N VAL A 363 48.84 -21.96 -29.69
CA VAL A 363 47.92 -23.08 -29.94
C VAL A 363 48.76 -24.32 -30.28
N ARG A 364 48.58 -25.40 -29.53
CA ARG A 364 49.11 -26.73 -29.86
C ARG A 364 47.97 -27.55 -30.48
N THR A 365 48.14 -28.00 -31.72
CA THR A 365 47.18 -28.88 -32.39
C THR A 365 47.67 -30.32 -32.34
N GLU A 366 46.82 -31.23 -31.87
CA GLU A 366 47.04 -32.67 -31.94
C GLU A 366 46.06 -33.32 -32.92
N ILE A 367 46.61 -34.05 -33.89
CA ILE A 367 45.86 -34.67 -34.99
C ILE A 367 45.96 -36.19 -34.83
N CYS A 368 44.81 -36.87 -34.77
CA CYS A 368 44.70 -38.31 -34.63
C CYS A 368 43.85 -38.87 -35.76
N SER A 369 44.19 -40.05 -36.30
CA SER A 369 43.46 -40.67 -37.42
C SER A 369 42.04 -41.13 -37.08
N GLU A 370 41.70 -41.29 -35.79
CA GLU A 370 40.41 -41.81 -35.32
C GLU A 370 39.56 -40.77 -34.57
N ARG A 371 40.03 -39.52 -34.43
CA ARG A 371 39.36 -38.47 -33.64
C ARG A 371 39.47 -37.11 -34.31
N ALA A 372 38.53 -36.22 -33.99
CA ALA A 372 38.63 -34.82 -34.37
C ALA A 372 39.91 -34.17 -33.78
N PRO A 373 40.54 -33.23 -34.49
CA PRO A 373 41.75 -32.56 -34.00
C PRO A 373 41.47 -31.76 -32.74
N THR A 374 42.42 -31.80 -31.81
CA THR A 374 42.33 -31.15 -30.49
C THR A 374 43.30 -29.97 -30.44
N PHE A 375 42.82 -28.82 -29.96
CA PHE A 375 43.53 -27.55 -29.91
C PHE A 375 43.69 -27.13 -28.44
N SER A 376 44.91 -27.22 -27.92
CA SER A 376 45.21 -26.93 -26.52
C SER A 376 45.95 -25.59 -26.40
N ALA A 377 45.42 -24.68 -25.58
CA ALA A 377 46.00 -23.37 -25.35
C ALA A 377 47.18 -23.48 -24.37
N VAL A 378 48.41 -23.48 -24.92
CA VAL A 378 49.66 -23.68 -24.19
C VAL A 378 50.42 -22.37 -23.98
N LYS A 379 51.26 -22.35 -22.95
CA LYS A 379 52.10 -21.22 -22.53
C LYS A 379 53.58 -21.55 -22.72
N ASN A 380 54.47 -20.55 -22.57
CA ASN A 380 55.90 -20.81 -22.42
C ASN A 380 56.21 -21.46 -21.04
N TRP A 381 57.44 -21.96 -20.88
CA TRP A 381 57.86 -22.64 -19.66
C TRP A 381 58.00 -21.64 -18.48
N GLY A 382 57.71 -22.07 -17.25
CA GLY A 382 57.78 -21.23 -16.04
C GLY A 382 56.57 -20.34 -15.73
N GLU A 383 55.92 -19.72 -16.72
CA GLU A 383 54.84 -18.73 -16.49
C GLU A 383 53.51 -19.35 -16.01
N LYS A 384 52.51 -18.54 -15.63
CA LYS A 384 51.12 -18.99 -15.47
C LYS A 384 50.35 -18.89 -16.80
N ASN A 385 49.31 -19.70 -16.99
CA ASN A 385 48.46 -19.60 -18.19
C ASN A 385 47.34 -18.54 -17.93
N PRO A 386 47.34 -17.39 -18.64
CA PRO A 386 46.36 -16.32 -18.39
C PRO A 386 44.93 -16.73 -18.74
N LEU A 387 44.72 -17.61 -19.72
CA LEU A 387 43.40 -18.14 -20.06
C LEU A 387 42.86 -19.03 -18.93
N THR A 388 43.74 -19.86 -18.34
CA THR A 388 43.40 -20.68 -17.15
C THR A 388 43.07 -19.81 -15.92
N GLU A 389 43.78 -18.70 -15.68
CA GLU A 389 43.44 -17.80 -14.56
C GLU A 389 42.13 -17.03 -14.80
N TRP A 390 41.88 -16.58 -16.03
CA TRP A 390 40.60 -15.96 -16.40
C TRP A 390 39.41 -16.94 -16.24
N LEU A 391 39.55 -18.19 -16.69
CA LEU A 391 38.53 -19.24 -16.51
C LEU A 391 38.33 -19.65 -15.04
N LYS A 392 39.34 -19.48 -14.18
CA LYS A 392 39.20 -19.64 -12.72
C LYS A 392 38.42 -18.48 -12.10
N ASN A 393 38.70 -17.25 -12.51
CA ASN A 393 37.95 -16.07 -12.05
C ASN A 393 36.47 -16.16 -12.48
N LEU A 394 36.18 -16.72 -13.65
CA LEU A 394 34.82 -17.02 -14.12
C LEU A 394 34.20 -18.28 -13.49
N SER A 395 34.88 -18.97 -12.57
CA SER A 395 34.44 -20.22 -11.92
C SER A 395 34.11 -21.39 -12.86
N LEU A 396 34.61 -21.36 -14.10
CA LEU A 396 34.42 -22.40 -15.12
C LEU A 396 35.55 -23.45 -15.15
N TRP A 397 36.75 -23.11 -14.66
CA TRP A 397 37.86 -24.05 -14.62
C TRP A 397 37.57 -25.26 -13.73
N GLY A 398 37.94 -26.46 -14.18
CA GLY A 398 37.68 -27.73 -13.48
C GLY A 398 36.24 -28.24 -13.59
N LYS A 399 35.32 -27.51 -14.24
CA LYS A 399 33.93 -27.94 -14.43
C LYS A 399 33.82 -28.96 -15.56
N LYS A 400 33.10 -30.06 -15.29
CA LYS A 400 32.66 -31.02 -16.32
C LYS A 400 31.53 -30.41 -17.17
N ALA A 401 31.27 -30.98 -18.34
CA ALA A 401 30.19 -30.54 -19.25
C ALA A 401 28.80 -30.43 -18.56
N GLU A 402 28.51 -31.31 -17.60
CA GLU A 402 27.27 -31.31 -16.79
C GLU A 402 27.17 -30.16 -15.78
N GLN A 403 28.29 -29.49 -15.48
CA GLN A 403 28.43 -28.39 -14.53
C GLN A 403 28.78 -27.05 -15.19
N LYS A 404 28.83 -26.99 -16.53
CA LYS A 404 29.05 -25.74 -17.27
C LYS A 404 27.84 -24.82 -17.16
N ILE A 405 28.09 -23.53 -17.03
CA ILE A 405 27.09 -22.45 -16.94
C ILE A 405 27.53 -21.26 -17.81
N ILE A 406 26.60 -20.37 -18.11
CA ILE A 406 26.90 -19.04 -18.65
C ILE A 406 27.25 -18.11 -17.48
N PRO A 407 28.43 -17.44 -17.46
CA PRO A 407 28.78 -16.47 -16.42
C PRO A 407 27.86 -15.26 -16.38
N ALA A 408 27.63 -14.71 -15.17
CA ALA A 408 26.70 -13.60 -14.93
C ALA A 408 26.94 -12.36 -15.82
N PHE A 409 28.20 -12.03 -16.11
CA PHE A 409 28.54 -10.85 -16.93
C PHE A 409 27.97 -10.93 -18.36
N VAL A 410 27.78 -12.14 -18.92
CA VAL A 410 27.24 -12.34 -20.28
C VAL A 410 25.80 -11.82 -20.39
N PHE A 411 25.03 -11.85 -19.30
CA PHE A 411 23.67 -11.32 -19.26
C PHE A 411 23.61 -9.79 -19.21
N GLN A 412 24.69 -9.14 -18.78
CA GLN A 412 24.86 -7.68 -18.77
C GLN A 412 25.54 -7.13 -20.05
N LEU A 413 25.87 -7.98 -21.01
CA LEU A 413 26.46 -7.55 -22.28
C LEU A 413 25.43 -6.83 -23.17
N GLU A 414 25.93 -5.97 -24.05
CA GLU A 414 25.15 -5.38 -25.14
C GLU A 414 24.60 -6.45 -26.11
N ARG A 415 23.49 -6.13 -26.79
CA ARG A 415 22.77 -7.04 -27.71
C ARG A 415 23.67 -7.67 -28.77
N SER A 416 24.62 -6.91 -29.31
CA SER A 416 25.63 -7.33 -30.29
C SER A 416 26.56 -8.40 -29.75
N GLN A 417 27.07 -8.24 -28.52
CA GLN A 417 27.98 -9.21 -27.92
C GLN A 417 27.25 -10.47 -27.40
N VAL A 418 26.00 -10.34 -26.92
CA VAL A 418 25.16 -11.51 -26.65
C VAL A 418 24.87 -12.29 -27.94
N SER A 419 24.61 -11.59 -29.07
CA SER A 419 24.47 -12.24 -30.38
C SER A 419 25.74 -12.97 -30.80
N LEU A 420 26.92 -12.34 -30.72
CA LEU A 420 28.21 -12.96 -31.03
C LEU A 420 28.47 -14.21 -30.17
N PHE A 421 28.18 -14.14 -28.86
CA PHE A 421 28.28 -15.27 -27.95
C PHE A 421 27.39 -16.44 -28.39
N LEU A 422 26.11 -16.17 -28.67
CA LEU A 422 25.16 -17.19 -29.12
C LEU A 422 25.53 -17.78 -30.50
N ASN A 423 25.98 -16.95 -31.44
CA ASN A 423 26.43 -17.33 -32.78
C ASN A 423 27.59 -18.34 -32.73
N ARG A 424 28.57 -18.11 -31.85
CA ARG A 424 29.70 -19.04 -31.63
C ARG A 424 29.35 -20.24 -30.79
N LEU A 425 28.46 -20.10 -29.79
CA LEU A 425 28.02 -21.23 -28.97
C LEU A 425 27.25 -22.24 -29.84
N PHE A 426 26.29 -21.79 -30.66
CA PHE A 426 25.59 -22.66 -31.60
C PHE A 426 26.50 -23.25 -32.71
N ALA A 427 27.69 -22.70 -32.95
CA ALA A 427 28.65 -23.30 -33.89
C ALA A 427 29.14 -24.68 -33.41
N THR A 428 29.12 -24.93 -32.09
CA THR A 428 29.49 -26.21 -31.44
C THR A 428 28.33 -27.25 -31.52
N ASP A 429 27.65 -27.54 -30.40
CA ASP A 429 26.50 -28.48 -30.28
C ASP A 429 25.19 -27.99 -30.95
N GLY A 430 25.20 -26.81 -31.59
CA GLY A 430 24.04 -26.27 -32.30
C GLY A 430 23.83 -26.91 -33.68
N TRP A 431 22.56 -27.06 -34.09
CA TRP A 431 22.17 -27.73 -35.32
C TRP A 431 20.97 -27.04 -35.98
N ALA A 432 20.90 -27.13 -37.30
CA ALA A 432 19.79 -26.65 -38.12
C ALA A 432 19.48 -27.72 -39.18
N THR A 433 18.20 -28.05 -39.38
CA THR A 433 17.79 -29.10 -40.31
C THR A 433 16.36 -28.89 -40.83
N VAL A 434 16.02 -29.61 -41.90
CA VAL A 434 14.66 -29.69 -42.44
C VAL A 434 14.24 -31.16 -42.37
N LEU A 435 13.22 -31.45 -41.57
CA LEU A 435 12.67 -32.80 -41.43
C LEU A 435 12.06 -33.28 -42.76
N THR A 436 11.91 -34.60 -42.93
CA THR A 436 11.25 -35.21 -44.11
C THR A 436 9.80 -34.78 -44.31
N SER A 437 9.13 -34.24 -43.27
CA SER A 437 7.84 -33.55 -43.37
C SER A 437 7.91 -32.18 -44.07
N GLY A 438 9.11 -31.70 -44.40
CA GLY A 438 9.39 -30.33 -44.83
C GLY A 438 9.11 -29.31 -43.73
N GLN A 439 9.43 -29.65 -42.47
CA GLN A 439 9.40 -28.73 -41.33
C GLN A 439 10.84 -28.31 -40.99
N ALA A 440 11.08 -27.00 -41.03
CA ALA A 440 12.31 -26.39 -40.54
C ALA A 440 12.40 -26.50 -39.01
N GLN A 441 13.58 -26.83 -38.50
CA GLN A 441 13.88 -26.88 -37.07
C GLN A 441 15.35 -26.56 -36.82
N LEU A 442 15.64 -25.78 -35.78
CA LEU A 442 16.99 -25.59 -35.27
C LEU A 442 17.01 -25.78 -33.76
N GLY A 443 18.19 -25.98 -33.18
CA GLY A 443 18.32 -26.23 -31.75
C GLY A 443 19.74 -26.38 -31.26
N TYR A 444 19.85 -26.71 -29.99
CA TYR A 444 21.10 -26.92 -29.26
C TYR A 444 20.94 -28.14 -28.35
N CYS A 445 22.02 -28.87 -28.08
CA CYS A 445 22.00 -30.01 -27.15
C CYS A 445 23.12 -29.86 -26.12
N THR A 446 22.84 -30.17 -24.86
CA THR A 446 23.88 -30.19 -23.82
C THR A 446 23.49 -31.12 -22.68
N VAL A 447 24.44 -31.51 -21.85
CA VAL A 447 24.19 -32.29 -20.62
C VAL A 447 23.90 -31.41 -19.40
N SER A 448 24.29 -30.13 -19.41
CA SER A 448 23.99 -29.19 -18.32
C SER A 448 22.57 -28.63 -18.46
N GLU A 449 21.75 -28.84 -17.42
CA GLU A 449 20.39 -28.27 -17.37
C GLU A 449 20.43 -26.74 -17.26
N GLN A 450 21.31 -26.22 -16.41
CA GLN A 450 21.42 -24.79 -16.14
C GLN A 450 21.87 -24.02 -17.40
N LEU A 451 22.87 -24.53 -18.14
CA LEU A 451 23.28 -23.97 -19.42
C LEU A 451 22.11 -23.93 -20.42
N ALA A 452 21.30 -24.98 -20.50
CA ALA A 452 20.17 -25.03 -21.42
C ALA A 452 19.03 -24.05 -21.05
N ARG A 453 18.81 -23.81 -19.74
CA ARG A 453 17.84 -22.82 -19.21
C ARG A 453 18.32 -21.39 -19.42
N GLN A 454 19.58 -21.12 -19.10
CA GLN A 454 20.23 -19.83 -19.36
C GLN A 454 20.21 -19.49 -20.86
N LEU A 455 20.45 -20.49 -21.73
CA LEU A 455 20.33 -20.34 -23.18
C LEU A 455 18.90 -20.00 -23.62
N GLN A 456 17.89 -20.70 -23.07
CA GLN A 456 16.47 -20.42 -23.30
C GLN A 456 16.07 -18.99 -22.90
N HIS A 457 16.59 -18.49 -21.76
CA HIS A 457 16.36 -17.11 -21.32
C HIS A 457 17.05 -16.08 -22.24
N LEU A 458 18.32 -16.28 -22.61
CA LEU A 458 19.01 -15.37 -23.56
C LEU A 458 18.28 -15.29 -24.90
N LEU A 459 17.80 -16.41 -25.44
CA LEU A 459 17.02 -16.45 -26.69
C LEU A 459 15.69 -15.70 -26.57
N LEU A 460 15.02 -15.79 -25.41
CA LEU A 460 13.80 -15.02 -25.14
C LEU A 460 14.04 -13.50 -25.18
N ARG A 461 15.25 -13.02 -24.90
CA ARG A 461 15.55 -11.57 -24.98
C ARG A 461 15.49 -11.02 -26.41
N PHE A 462 15.88 -11.84 -27.39
CA PHE A 462 15.70 -11.56 -28.81
C PHE A 462 14.25 -11.79 -29.27
N GLY A 463 13.38 -12.36 -28.43
CA GLY A 463 12.01 -12.76 -28.80
C GLY A 463 11.94 -14.11 -29.53
N ILE A 464 12.95 -14.97 -29.33
CA ILE A 464 13.07 -16.28 -29.98
C ILE A 464 12.50 -17.34 -29.04
N ILE A 465 11.33 -17.88 -29.39
CA ILE A 465 10.63 -18.86 -28.55
C ILE A 465 11.28 -20.24 -28.76
N SER A 466 11.79 -20.82 -27.67
CA SER A 466 12.45 -22.13 -27.67
C SER A 466 11.83 -23.08 -26.64
N ALA A 467 11.72 -24.35 -26.99
CA ALA A 467 11.18 -25.41 -26.15
C ALA A 467 12.29 -26.37 -25.68
N LEU A 468 12.48 -26.43 -24.37
CA LEU A 468 13.48 -27.27 -23.71
C LEU A 468 12.91 -28.67 -23.42
N LYS A 469 13.60 -29.73 -23.85
CA LYS A 469 13.16 -31.12 -23.68
C LYS A 469 14.26 -32.03 -23.16
N LYS A 470 13.95 -32.80 -22.11
CA LYS A 470 14.81 -33.86 -21.56
C LYS A 470 14.81 -35.07 -22.50
N ARG A 471 15.99 -35.62 -22.80
CA ARG A 471 16.18 -36.83 -23.63
C ARG A 471 17.23 -37.76 -23.01
N PHE A 472 17.20 -39.03 -23.40
CA PHE A 472 18.25 -40.00 -23.10
C PHE A 472 19.12 -40.21 -24.35
N VAL A 473 20.42 -39.99 -24.22
CA VAL A 473 21.42 -40.18 -25.29
C VAL A 473 22.32 -41.36 -24.92
N LYS A 474 22.61 -42.25 -25.88
CA LYS A 474 23.52 -43.38 -25.68
C LYS A 474 24.96 -42.91 -25.85
N TYR A 475 25.75 -42.96 -24.79
CA TYR A 475 27.17 -42.58 -24.81
C TYR A 475 28.00 -43.70 -24.17
N GLN A 476 28.91 -44.30 -24.94
CA GLN A 476 29.84 -45.35 -24.49
C GLN A 476 29.17 -46.42 -23.60
N ASN A 477 28.20 -47.13 -24.18
CA ASN A 477 27.30 -48.11 -23.52
C ASN A 477 26.41 -47.62 -22.36
N THR A 478 26.60 -46.41 -21.83
CA THR A 478 25.68 -45.80 -20.84
C THR A 478 24.54 -45.02 -21.50
N ARG A 479 23.39 -44.89 -20.83
CA ARG A 479 22.36 -43.89 -21.18
C ARG A 479 22.59 -42.66 -20.30
N ARG A 480 22.94 -41.52 -20.90
CA ARG A 480 23.06 -40.23 -20.20
C ARG A 480 21.84 -39.38 -20.46
N ILE A 481 21.49 -38.53 -19.50
CA ILE A 481 20.46 -37.49 -19.67
C ILE A 481 21.10 -36.34 -20.44
N ALA A 482 20.38 -35.81 -21.43
CA ALA A 482 20.72 -34.59 -22.14
C ALA A 482 19.48 -33.70 -22.31
N TRP A 483 19.72 -32.41 -22.42
CA TRP A 483 18.73 -31.37 -22.60
C TRP A 483 18.84 -30.84 -24.03
N GLN A 484 17.75 -30.96 -24.78
CA GLN A 484 17.65 -30.48 -26.16
C GLN A 484 16.75 -29.25 -26.18
N LEU A 485 17.34 -28.10 -26.50
CA LEU A 485 16.62 -26.87 -26.79
C LEU A 485 16.20 -26.89 -28.26
N ASN A 486 14.92 -26.64 -28.53
CA ASN A 486 14.32 -26.74 -29.87
C ASN A 486 13.60 -25.45 -30.24
N ILE A 487 14.01 -24.81 -31.34
CA ILE A 487 13.31 -23.68 -31.95
C ILE A 487 12.60 -24.22 -33.21
N THR A 488 11.27 -24.16 -33.18
CA THR A 488 10.40 -24.71 -34.23
C THR A 488 9.48 -23.67 -34.86
N ASP A 489 9.30 -22.51 -34.23
CA ASP A 489 8.46 -21.42 -34.74
C ASP A 489 9.16 -20.66 -35.89
N ALA A 490 8.44 -20.43 -36.99
CA ALA A 490 8.97 -19.78 -38.18
C ALA A 490 9.39 -18.31 -37.96
N LYS A 491 8.73 -17.57 -37.04
CA LYS A 491 9.15 -16.20 -36.72
C LYS A 491 10.43 -16.21 -35.90
N SER A 492 10.48 -17.06 -34.87
CA SER A 492 11.65 -17.29 -34.03
C SER A 492 12.87 -17.77 -34.84
N ILE A 493 12.68 -18.66 -35.82
CA ILE A 493 13.75 -19.09 -36.75
C ILE A 493 14.23 -17.91 -37.63
N LYS A 494 13.32 -17.09 -38.16
CA LYS A 494 13.70 -15.91 -38.96
C LYS A 494 14.52 -14.91 -38.14
N THR A 495 14.05 -14.57 -36.93
CA THR A 495 14.79 -13.70 -35.99
C THR A 495 16.14 -14.30 -35.60
N PHE A 496 16.21 -15.60 -35.34
CA PHE A 496 17.47 -16.28 -35.06
C PHE A 496 18.45 -16.15 -36.25
N ILE A 497 17.99 -16.36 -37.49
CA ILE A 497 18.84 -16.26 -38.69
C ILE A 497 19.27 -14.81 -38.96
N SER A 498 18.41 -13.82 -38.71
CA SER A 498 18.73 -12.40 -38.98
C SER A 498 19.54 -11.71 -37.88
N GLU A 499 19.40 -12.11 -36.62
CA GLU A 499 20.05 -11.44 -35.48
C GLU A 499 21.19 -12.23 -34.85
N ILE A 500 21.33 -13.55 -35.10
CA ILE A 500 22.33 -14.42 -34.45
C ILE A 500 23.08 -15.27 -35.48
N GLY A 501 22.39 -16.12 -36.24
CA GLY A 501 23.01 -17.10 -37.14
C GLY A 501 23.78 -18.22 -36.42
N ILE A 502 24.54 -19.01 -37.18
CA ILE A 502 25.41 -20.08 -36.69
C ILE A 502 26.67 -20.09 -37.55
N PHE A 503 27.82 -19.82 -36.94
CA PHE A 503 29.10 -19.77 -37.65
C PHE A 503 29.54 -21.16 -38.14
N GLY A 504 30.03 -21.24 -39.38
CA GLY A 504 30.47 -22.47 -40.03
C GLY A 504 29.34 -23.44 -40.41
N LYS A 505 28.07 -23.04 -40.28
CA LYS A 505 26.86 -23.83 -40.60
C LYS A 505 25.85 -23.04 -41.45
N GLU A 506 26.33 -22.02 -42.16
CA GLU A 506 25.55 -21.07 -42.97
C GLU A 506 24.75 -21.77 -44.08
N THR A 507 25.30 -22.82 -44.68
CA THR A 507 24.63 -23.62 -45.72
C THR A 507 23.39 -24.35 -45.20
N ALA A 508 23.42 -24.84 -43.96
CA ALA A 508 22.27 -25.47 -43.31
C ALA A 508 21.19 -24.44 -42.93
N LEU A 509 21.60 -23.23 -42.51
CA LEU A 509 20.67 -22.12 -42.29
C LEU A 509 20.00 -21.66 -43.59
N PHE A 510 20.74 -21.59 -44.70
CA PHE A 510 20.18 -21.25 -46.01
C PHE A 510 19.12 -22.27 -46.47
N GLN A 511 19.38 -23.58 -46.28
CA GLN A 511 18.39 -24.63 -46.55
C GLN A 511 17.12 -24.47 -45.68
N VAL A 512 17.29 -24.17 -44.39
CA VAL A 512 16.19 -23.88 -43.46
C VAL A 512 15.40 -22.62 -43.89
N GLN A 513 16.09 -21.56 -44.31
CA GLN A 513 15.48 -20.31 -44.77
C GLN A 513 14.69 -20.51 -46.07
N ALA A 514 15.23 -21.27 -47.03
CA ALA A 514 14.55 -21.63 -48.27
C ALA A 514 13.29 -22.49 -48.01
N ALA A 515 13.37 -23.45 -47.08
CA ALA A 515 12.21 -24.25 -46.66
C ALA A 515 11.08 -23.40 -46.04
N LEU A 516 11.42 -22.32 -45.34
CA LEU A 516 10.45 -21.38 -44.76
C LEU A 516 9.78 -20.44 -45.79
N LEU A 517 10.33 -20.32 -47.01
CA LEU A 517 9.72 -19.54 -48.09
C LEU A 517 8.74 -20.37 -48.93
N ASN A 518 9.01 -21.67 -49.10
CA ASN A 518 8.27 -22.54 -50.04
C ASN A 518 6.96 -23.15 -49.49
N LYS A 519 6.56 -22.86 -48.25
CA LYS A 519 5.27 -23.28 -47.67
C LYS A 519 4.53 -22.10 -47.03
N ARG A 520 3.20 -22.07 -47.17
CA ARG A 520 2.32 -21.32 -46.26
C ARG A 520 2.43 -21.94 -44.87
N TYR A 521 3.26 -21.35 -44.02
CA TYR A 521 3.55 -21.88 -42.70
C TYR A 521 2.34 -21.72 -41.77
N GLN A 522 1.80 -22.82 -41.25
CA GLN A 522 0.81 -22.80 -40.17
C GLN A 522 1.56 -22.86 -38.84
N SER A 523 1.70 -21.71 -38.19
CA SER A 523 2.40 -21.58 -36.91
C SER A 523 1.55 -22.18 -35.78
N ASN A 524 1.83 -23.43 -35.41
CA ASN A 524 1.23 -24.08 -34.23
C ASN A 524 1.80 -23.56 -32.89
N CYS A 525 2.58 -22.48 -32.92
CA CYS A 525 3.15 -21.77 -31.78
C CYS A 525 2.57 -20.35 -31.73
N ASP A 526 2.49 -19.75 -30.53
CA ASP A 526 2.00 -18.39 -30.29
C ASP A 526 0.54 -18.19 -30.80
N LEU A 527 -0.27 -19.24 -30.67
CA LEU A 527 -1.71 -19.23 -30.92
C LEU A 527 -2.46 -18.83 -29.64
N ILE A 528 -3.30 -17.80 -29.74
CA ILE A 528 -4.30 -17.47 -28.71
C ILE A 528 -5.33 -18.60 -28.65
N SER A 529 -5.75 -19.01 -27.44
CA SER A 529 -6.62 -20.19 -27.27
C SER A 529 -7.95 -20.08 -28.02
N VAL A 530 -8.57 -21.24 -28.27
CA VAL A 530 -9.84 -21.40 -29.01
C VAL A 530 -10.91 -20.44 -28.47
N ASP A 531 -10.99 -20.35 -27.16
CA ASP A 531 -11.96 -19.61 -26.35
C ASP A 531 -12.03 -18.11 -26.70
N ILE A 532 -11.00 -17.52 -27.33
CA ILE A 532 -11.07 -16.14 -27.82
C ILE A 532 -12.17 -15.96 -28.89
N TRP A 533 -12.57 -17.03 -29.58
CA TRP A 533 -13.72 -17.00 -30.50
C TRP A 533 -15.03 -16.59 -29.80
N GLU A 534 -15.17 -16.79 -28.49
CA GLU A 534 -16.34 -16.33 -27.73
C GLU A 534 -16.34 -14.80 -27.60
N GLN A 535 -15.21 -14.21 -27.20
CA GLN A 535 -15.05 -12.75 -27.12
C GLN A 535 -15.20 -12.08 -28.51
N ILE A 536 -14.66 -12.70 -29.57
CA ILE A 536 -14.86 -12.24 -30.96
C ILE A 536 -16.34 -12.38 -31.36
N ALA A 537 -17.03 -13.45 -30.96
CA ALA A 537 -18.45 -13.64 -31.27
C ALA A 537 -19.35 -12.58 -30.60
N VAL A 538 -19.04 -12.22 -29.35
CA VAL A 538 -19.69 -11.12 -28.61
C VAL A 538 -19.42 -9.79 -29.30
N ALA A 539 -18.15 -9.46 -29.58
CA ALA A 539 -17.78 -8.19 -30.24
C ALA A 539 -18.35 -8.05 -31.67
N LYS A 540 -18.56 -9.16 -32.38
CA LYS A 540 -19.25 -9.23 -33.68
C LYS A 540 -20.76 -9.02 -33.58
N GLY A 541 -21.38 -9.30 -32.42
CA GLY A 541 -22.83 -9.25 -32.23
C GLY A 541 -23.59 -10.04 -33.30
N ILE A 542 -24.54 -9.40 -33.97
CA ILE A 542 -25.41 -10.02 -34.98
C ILE A 542 -24.76 -10.17 -36.38
N GLU A 543 -23.57 -9.60 -36.64
CA GLU A 543 -22.96 -9.64 -37.98
C GLU A 543 -22.66 -11.10 -38.41
N PRO A 544 -23.03 -11.52 -39.64
CA PRO A 544 -22.63 -12.84 -40.15
C PRO A 544 -21.11 -12.95 -40.28
N TRP A 545 -20.51 -14.06 -39.86
CA TRP A 545 -19.06 -14.25 -39.91
C TRP A 545 -18.43 -14.03 -41.31
N ALA A 546 -19.17 -14.32 -42.39
CA ALA A 546 -18.74 -14.08 -43.76
C ALA A 546 -18.72 -12.58 -44.17
N ALA A 547 -19.49 -11.73 -43.48
CA ALA A 547 -19.42 -10.28 -43.63
C ALA A 547 -18.18 -9.74 -42.88
N LEU A 548 -17.97 -10.16 -41.63
CA LEU A 548 -16.77 -9.82 -40.87
C LEU A 548 -15.48 -10.27 -41.59
N ALA A 549 -15.44 -11.49 -42.12
CA ALA A 549 -14.30 -12.01 -42.90
C ALA A 549 -13.98 -11.16 -44.13
N ARG A 550 -15.02 -10.61 -44.79
CA ARG A 550 -14.90 -9.70 -45.94
C ARG A 550 -14.42 -8.32 -45.52
N ARG A 551 -14.97 -7.77 -44.42
CA ARG A 551 -14.56 -6.48 -43.81
C ARG A 551 -13.11 -6.52 -43.32
N ALA A 552 -12.67 -7.66 -42.80
CA ALA A 552 -11.29 -7.98 -42.43
C ALA A 552 -10.37 -8.34 -43.63
N GLY A 553 -10.87 -8.35 -44.87
CA GLY A 553 -10.06 -8.62 -46.07
C GLY A 553 -9.48 -10.04 -46.17
N ILE A 554 -9.99 -11.00 -45.38
CA ILE A 554 -9.41 -12.35 -45.26
C ILE A 554 -9.72 -13.18 -46.51
N LYS A 555 -8.76 -13.22 -47.45
CA LYS A 555 -8.92 -13.89 -48.75
C LYS A 555 -9.16 -15.40 -48.61
N GLY A 556 -10.35 -15.85 -49.01
CA GLY A 556 -10.64 -17.26 -49.30
C GLY A 556 -11.65 -17.96 -48.39
N TYR A 557 -12.35 -17.27 -47.49
CA TYR A 557 -13.28 -17.90 -46.55
C TYR A 557 -14.72 -17.38 -46.65
N SER A 558 -15.59 -18.19 -47.25
CA SER A 558 -17.03 -18.21 -46.92
C SER A 558 -17.31 -18.86 -45.56
N ASN A 559 -16.37 -19.69 -45.08
CA ASN A 559 -16.57 -20.63 -43.97
C ASN A 559 -15.72 -20.27 -42.74
N ILE A 560 -15.61 -18.98 -42.39
CA ILE A 560 -15.25 -18.64 -41.01
C ILE A 560 -16.48 -18.97 -40.16
N HIS A 561 -16.46 -20.12 -39.51
CA HIS A 561 -17.36 -20.42 -38.40
C HIS A 561 -16.52 -20.31 -37.12
N GLY A 562 -17.09 -19.84 -36.01
CA GLY A 562 -16.41 -19.81 -34.71
C GLY A 562 -15.85 -21.20 -34.41
N SER A 563 -14.52 -21.35 -34.48
CA SER A 563 -13.91 -22.65 -34.77
C SER A 563 -13.27 -23.27 -33.54
N LYS A 564 -13.22 -24.61 -33.46
CA LYS A 564 -12.42 -25.33 -32.45
C LYS A 564 -10.89 -25.24 -32.69
N ARG A 565 -10.40 -24.16 -33.32
CA ARG A 565 -8.99 -23.93 -33.65
C ARG A 565 -8.52 -22.60 -33.06
N ALA A 566 -7.39 -22.66 -32.36
CA ALA A 566 -6.71 -21.51 -31.78
C ALA A 566 -6.25 -20.53 -32.87
N LEU A 567 -6.31 -19.22 -32.59
CA LEU A 567 -6.08 -18.15 -33.57
C LEU A 567 -4.62 -17.66 -33.53
N SER A 568 -4.05 -17.33 -34.70
CA SER A 568 -2.78 -16.60 -34.74
C SER A 568 -3.01 -15.13 -34.39
N ARG A 569 -2.01 -14.46 -33.81
CA ARG A 569 -2.08 -13.02 -33.50
C ARG A 569 -2.37 -12.15 -34.70
N GLU A 570 -1.83 -12.49 -35.86
CA GLU A 570 -2.10 -11.76 -37.11
C GLU A 570 -3.59 -11.84 -37.46
N SER A 571 -4.20 -13.04 -37.38
CA SER A 571 -5.63 -13.22 -37.62
C SER A 571 -6.51 -12.58 -36.54
N LEU A 572 -6.12 -12.66 -35.25
CA LEU A 572 -6.83 -11.93 -34.19
C LEU A 572 -6.76 -10.42 -34.41
N PHE A 573 -5.59 -9.87 -34.74
CA PHE A 573 -5.42 -8.45 -35.00
C PHE A 573 -6.26 -7.99 -36.19
N THR A 574 -6.22 -8.70 -37.33
CA THR A 574 -7.05 -8.33 -38.49
C THR A 574 -8.55 -8.39 -38.18
N LEU A 575 -9.01 -9.37 -37.40
CA LEU A 575 -10.41 -9.44 -36.94
C LEU A 575 -10.74 -8.34 -35.93
N ALA A 576 -9.84 -8.03 -35.00
CA ALA A 576 -10.05 -7.03 -33.94
C ALA A 576 -9.96 -5.58 -34.45
N THR A 577 -9.16 -5.32 -35.49
CA THR A 577 -9.18 -4.07 -36.25
C THR A 577 -10.48 -3.95 -37.03
N ALA A 578 -10.94 -5.02 -37.69
CA ALA A 578 -12.23 -5.03 -38.39
C ALA A 578 -13.45 -4.90 -37.45
N LEU A 579 -13.32 -5.30 -36.18
CA LEU A 579 -14.32 -5.11 -35.13
C LEU A 579 -14.14 -3.81 -34.32
N GLU A 580 -13.13 -3.00 -34.63
CA GLU A 580 -12.76 -1.78 -33.89
C GLU A 580 -12.56 -2.00 -32.37
N ASN A 581 -12.30 -3.26 -31.96
CA ASN A 581 -12.24 -3.68 -30.57
C ASN A 581 -10.81 -3.54 -30.00
N LEU A 582 -10.57 -2.45 -29.26
CA LEU A 582 -9.25 -2.14 -28.69
C LEU A 582 -8.68 -3.23 -27.75
N PRO A 583 -9.43 -3.84 -26.81
CA PRO A 583 -8.92 -4.93 -25.98
C PRO A 583 -8.42 -6.15 -26.77
N LEU A 584 -9.15 -6.58 -27.82
CA LEU A 584 -8.72 -7.68 -28.67
C LEU A 584 -7.50 -7.32 -29.54
N GLN A 585 -7.35 -6.04 -29.93
CA GLN A 585 -6.14 -5.55 -30.60
C GLN A 585 -4.92 -5.58 -29.65
N GLN A 586 -5.08 -5.13 -28.40
CA GLN A 586 -4.04 -5.16 -27.36
C GLN A 586 -3.62 -6.60 -27.03
N LEU A 587 -4.56 -7.53 -26.85
CA LEU A 587 -4.25 -8.95 -26.64
C LEU A 587 -3.46 -9.56 -27.81
N ALA A 588 -3.74 -9.14 -29.05
CA ALA A 588 -3.00 -9.58 -30.22
C ALA A 588 -1.55 -9.02 -30.25
N THR A 589 -1.36 -7.74 -29.94
CA THR A 589 -0.05 -7.08 -30.00
C THR A 589 0.85 -7.34 -28.78
N GLY A 590 0.29 -7.75 -27.65
CA GLY A 590 0.99 -7.91 -26.37
C GLY A 590 2.22 -8.83 -26.34
N ASP A 591 3.03 -8.63 -25.31
CA ASP A 591 4.31 -9.29 -25.06
C ASP A 591 4.20 -10.62 -24.29
N VAL A 592 2.99 -11.11 -24.03
CA VAL A 592 2.70 -12.35 -23.29
C VAL A 592 2.36 -13.50 -24.23
N TYR A 593 2.95 -14.68 -24.02
CA TYR A 593 2.63 -15.96 -24.65
C TYR A 593 1.82 -16.84 -23.67
N TRP A 594 0.89 -17.64 -24.21
CA TRP A 594 0.07 -18.57 -23.43
C TRP A 594 0.62 -19.99 -23.52
N ASP A 595 1.45 -20.39 -22.54
CA ASP A 595 2.03 -21.74 -22.49
C ASP A 595 1.28 -22.68 -21.57
N GLU A 596 1.36 -23.96 -21.90
CA GLU A 596 0.57 -25.05 -21.35
C GLU A 596 1.30 -25.71 -20.18
N ILE A 597 0.63 -25.90 -19.04
CA ILE A 597 1.18 -26.61 -17.88
C ILE A 597 1.28 -28.09 -18.22
N VAL A 598 2.44 -28.71 -17.97
CA VAL A 598 2.71 -30.14 -18.21
C VAL A 598 2.83 -30.93 -16.91
N SER A 599 3.30 -30.32 -15.83
CA SER A 599 3.26 -30.92 -14.50
C SER A 599 3.16 -29.88 -13.39
N ILE A 600 2.58 -30.30 -12.26
CA ILE A 600 2.56 -29.59 -10.98
C ILE A 600 3.04 -30.61 -9.95
N GLU A 601 4.23 -30.41 -9.41
CA GLU A 601 4.94 -31.41 -8.58
C GLU A 601 5.28 -30.82 -7.21
N PRO A 602 4.92 -31.46 -6.08
CA PRO A 602 5.34 -30.99 -4.77
C PRO A 602 6.86 -31.18 -4.60
N VAL A 603 7.57 -30.10 -4.30
CA VAL A 603 9.04 -30.10 -4.08
C VAL A 603 9.38 -30.35 -2.61
N GLY A 604 8.48 -29.95 -1.71
CA GLY A 604 8.67 -29.97 -0.26
C GLY A 604 8.88 -28.57 0.30
N ASN A 605 9.44 -28.49 1.51
CA ASN A 605 9.57 -27.23 2.24
C ASN A 605 10.84 -26.47 1.83
N LYS A 606 10.69 -25.22 1.38
CA LYS A 606 11.76 -24.29 0.96
C LYS A 606 11.53 -22.90 1.55
N GLN A 607 12.61 -22.13 1.72
CA GLN A 607 12.50 -20.69 2.00
C GLN A 607 11.78 -19.98 0.83
N VAL A 608 10.84 -19.10 1.12
CA VAL A 608 10.05 -18.33 0.15
C VAL A 608 10.10 -16.83 0.43
N TYR A 609 9.93 -16.04 -0.62
CA TYR A 609 10.01 -14.59 -0.65
C TYR A 609 8.85 -14.00 -1.50
N ASP A 610 8.54 -12.72 -1.33
CA ASP A 610 7.59 -11.97 -2.17
C ASP A 610 8.03 -10.51 -2.36
N LEU A 611 7.53 -9.86 -3.42
CA LEU A 611 7.82 -8.47 -3.77
C LEU A 611 6.51 -7.69 -3.89
N THR A 612 6.33 -6.66 -3.05
CA THR A 612 5.21 -5.74 -3.19
C THR A 612 5.49 -4.78 -4.35
N ILE A 613 4.62 -4.79 -5.35
CA ILE A 613 4.75 -3.99 -6.58
C ILE A 613 3.64 -2.93 -6.61
N PRO A 614 3.97 -1.62 -6.61
CA PRO A 614 2.95 -0.58 -6.71
C PRO A 614 2.28 -0.59 -8.09
N ILE A 615 1.00 -0.17 -8.13
CA ILE A 615 0.15 0.02 -9.33
C ILE A 615 -0.18 -1.29 -10.07
N THR A 616 0.81 -2.02 -10.60
CA THR A 616 0.57 -3.19 -11.47
C THR A 616 0.32 -4.48 -10.68
N HIS A 617 0.70 -4.53 -9.39
CA HIS A 617 0.47 -5.67 -8.49
C HIS A 617 1.00 -7.03 -8.98
N ASN A 618 1.93 -7.03 -9.94
CA ASN A 618 2.49 -8.24 -10.54
C ASN A 618 3.97 -8.06 -10.94
N PHE A 619 4.73 -9.15 -10.99
CA PHE A 619 6.10 -9.16 -11.53
C PHE A 619 6.39 -10.43 -12.34
N VAL A 620 7.50 -10.42 -13.09
CA VAL A 620 8.01 -11.57 -13.85
C VAL A 620 9.09 -12.32 -13.05
N ALA A 621 8.92 -13.62 -12.84
CA ALA A 621 9.79 -14.51 -12.08
C ALA A 621 9.94 -15.87 -12.79
N ASN A 622 11.17 -16.38 -12.98
CA ASN A 622 11.48 -17.51 -13.87
C ASN A 622 10.85 -17.43 -15.28
N ASP A 623 10.67 -16.22 -15.80
CA ASP A 623 9.88 -15.91 -17.00
C ASP A 623 8.39 -16.35 -16.91
N ILE A 624 7.70 -16.09 -15.78
CA ILE A 624 6.25 -16.32 -15.51
C ILE A 624 5.68 -15.16 -14.63
N CYS A 625 4.37 -14.85 -14.67
CA CYS A 625 3.75 -13.69 -13.97
C CYS A 625 2.91 -14.05 -12.71
N VAL A 626 2.85 -13.15 -11.69
CA VAL A 626 2.34 -13.38 -10.28
C VAL A 626 1.44 -12.24 -9.71
N HIS A 627 0.68 -12.34 -8.59
CA HIS A 627 -0.33 -11.29 -8.16
C HIS A 627 -0.82 -11.24 -6.66
N ASN A 628 -1.57 -10.19 -6.20
CA ASN A 628 -2.06 -9.88 -4.81
C ASN A 628 -3.52 -9.26 -4.75
N THR A 629 -4.38 -9.00 -3.71
CA THR A 629 -4.59 -9.12 -2.21
C THR A 629 -6.13 -9.44 -1.96
N ALA A 630 -6.82 -9.25 -0.79
CA ALA A 630 -8.27 -9.62 -0.61
C ALA A 630 -9.26 -8.95 0.43
N PHE A 631 -8.98 -8.80 1.75
CA PHE A 631 -10.01 -8.84 2.85
C PHE A 631 -11.19 -7.82 2.85
N CYS A 632 -10.97 -6.51 2.97
CA CYS A 632 -12.03 -5.56 3.42
C CYS A 632 -13.26 -5.43 2.51
N LEU A 633 -13.16 -5.84 1.23
CA LEU A 633 -14.26 -5.80 0.27
C LEU A 633 -15.51 -6.58 0.72
N ASN A 634 -15.33 -7.69 1.44
CA ASN A 634 -16.46 -8.47 1.93
C ASN A 634 -17.23 -7.74 3.04
N LEU A 635 -16.55 -6.90 3.82
CA LEU A 635 -17.11 -6.17 4.95
C LEU A 635 -18.04 -5.04 4.47
N ALA A 636 -17.60 -4.30 3.45
CA ALA A 636 -18.41 -3.30 2.73
C ALA A 636 -19.70 -3.92 2.20
N HIS A 637 -19.55 -5.05 1.51
CA HIS A 637 -20.61 -5.80 0.88
C HIS A 637 -21.65 -6.32 1.89
N ASN A 638 -21.22 -6.99 2.98
CA ASN A 638 -22.13 -7.51 4.00
C ASN A 638 -23.06 -6.41 4.58
N ILE A 639 -22.49 -5.23 4.88
CA ILE A 639 -23.21 -4.11 5.50
C ILE A 639 -24.21 -3.50 4.51
N ALA A 640 -23.78 -3.22 3.29
CA ALA A 640 -24.65 -2.65 2.25
C ALA A 640 -25.76 -3.63 1.83
N ALA A 641 -25.47 -4.93 1.74
CA ALA A 641 -26.44 -5.97 1.40
C ALA A 641 -27.50 -6.17 2.49
N SER A 642 -27.06 -6.31 3.75
CA SER A 642 -27.94 -6.75 4.84
C SER A 642 -28.73 -5.62 5.48
N TYR A 643 -28.18 -4.40 5.51
CA TYR A 643 -28.75 -3.26 6.24
C TYR A 643 -29.09 -2.07 5.35
N LYS A 644 -28.76 -2.12 4.04
CA LYS A 644 -29.00 -1.07 3.05
C LYS A 644 -28.49 0.33 3.46
N LEU A 645 -27.46 0.38 4.31
CA LEU A 645 -26.80 1.62 4.72
C LEU A 645 -25.70 2.02 3.70
N PRO A 646 -25.56 3.30 3.32
CA PRO A 646 -24.54 3.74 2.38
C PRO A 646 -23.12 3.47 2.85
N VAL A 647 -22.29 2.88 1.99
CA VAL A 647 -20.87 2.59 2.26
C VAL A 647 -19.99 3.34 1.26
N ALA A 648 -19.06 4.15 1.77
CA ALA A 648 -18.03 4.81 0.96
C ALA A 648 -16.71 4.01 1.02
N VAL A 649 -16.06 3.82 -0.13
CA VAL A 649 -14.79 3.10 -0.25
C VAL A 649 -13.79 3.96 -1.01
N PHE A 650 -12.78 4.46 -0.29
CA PHE A 650 -11.65 5.21 -0.85
C PHE A 650 -10.49 4.26 -1.12
N SER A 651 -10.21 3.97 -2.39
CA SER A 651 -9.18 3.02 -2.80
C SER A 651 -8.00 3.71 -3.44
N LEU A 652 -6.87 3.65 -2.74
CA LEU A 652 -5.60 4.26 -3.11
C LEU A 652 -4.66 3.21 -3.72
N GLU A 653 -4.89 1.93 -3.43
CA GLU A 653 -4.10 0.79 -3.96
C GLU A 653 -4.71 0.18 -5.25
N MET A 654 -6.01 0.35 -5.53
CA MET A 654 -6.72 -0.36 -6.61
C MET A 654 -7.75 0.51 -7.36
N SER A 655 -8.03 0.18 -8.63
CA SER A 655 -9.10 0.84 -9.39
C SER A 655 -10.50 0.32 -9.02
N LYS A 656 -11.52 1.15 -9.22
CA LYS A 656 -12.92 0.81 -8.96
C LYS A 656 -13.40 -0.42 -9.73
N GLU A 657 -12.93 -0.63 -10.96
CA GLU A 657 -13.29 -1.81 -11.77
C GLU A 657 -12.75 -3.10 -11.15
N GLN A 658 -11.54 -3.07 -10.59
CA GLN A 658 -10.94 -4.23 -9.92
C GLN A 658 -11.66 -4.56 -8.61
N LEU A 659 -12.13 -3.55 -7.87
CA LEU A 659 -12.98 -3.74 -6.69
C LEU A 659 -14.36 -4.33 -7.06
N VAL A 660 -15.04 -3.74 -8.05
CA VAL A 660 -16.35 -4.22 -8.52
C VAL A 660 -16.28 -5.65 -9.06
N GLN A 661 -15.21 -6.04 -9.77
CA GLN A 661 -15.00 -7.43 -10.19
C GLN A 661 -14.89 -8.40 -9.01
N ARG A 662 -14.23 -8.02 -7.91
CA ARG A 662 -14.14 -8.84 -6.69
C ARG A 662 -15.48 -8.90 -5.93
N LEU A 663 -16.25 -7.81 -5.91
CA LEU A 663 -17.61 -7.80 -5.34
C LEU A 663 -18.55 -8.74 -6.12
N LEU A 664 -18.55 -8.65 -7.45
CA LEU A 664 -19.31 -9.55 -8.33
C LEU A 664 -18.88 -11.02 -8.17
N ALA A 665 -17.59 -11.29 -8.01
CA ALA A 665 -17.06 -12.65 -7.83
C ALA A 665 -17.54 -13.27 -6.50
N SER A 666 -17.36 -12.50 -5.41
CA SER A 666 -17.84 -12.84 -4.07
C SER A 666 -19.35 -13.12 -4.06
N GLU A 667 -20.14 -12.29 -4.74
CA GLU A 667 -21.61 -12.39 -4.67
C GLU A 667 -22.21 -13.41 -5.62
N ALA A 668 -21.76 -13.48 -6.88
CA ALA A 668 -22.27 -14.46 -7.84
C ALA A 668 -21.83 -15.91 -7.52
N GLY A 669 -20.86 -16.10 -6.61
CA GLY A 669 -20.22 -17.40 -6.38
C GLY A 669 -19.39 -17.85 -7.58
N ILE A 670 -18.75 -16.90 -8.27
CA ILE A 670 -17.98 -17.12 -9.50
C ILE A 670 -16.54 -16.68 -9.25
N GLU A 671 -15.58 -17.55 -9.56
CA GLU A 671 -14.14 -17.24 -9.48
C GLU A 671 -13.82 -15.93 -10.23
N THR A 672 -13.04 -15.04 -9.62
CA THR A 672 -12.73 -13.70 -10.15
C THR A 672 -12.09 -13.74 -11.55
N GLY A 673 -11.45 -14.86 -11.91
CA GLY A 673 -11.00 -15.15 -13.28
C GLY A 673 -12.13 -15.20 -14.31
N TYR A 674 -13.15 -16.07 -14.12
CA TYR A 674 -14.25 -16.21 -15.08
C TYR A 674 -14.97 -14.88 -15.35
N LEU A 675 -15.11 -14.02 -14.35
CA LEU A 675 -15.67 -12.68 -14.53
C LEU A 675 -14.73 -11.76 -15.32
N ARG A 676 -13.45 -11.65 -14.93
CA ARG A 676 -12.48 -10.77 -15.63
C ARG A 676 -12.24 -11.17 -17.09
N SER A 677 -12.47 -12.43 -17.43
CA SER A 677 -12.34 -12.97 -18.79
C SER A 677 -13.66 -13.09 -19.57
N GLY A 678 -14.80 -12.78 -18.94
CA GLY A 678 -16.13 -12.90 -19.54
C GLY A 678 -16.60 -14.34 -19.81
N ARG A 679 -15.90 -15.36 -19.29
CA ARG A 679 -16.21 -16.79 -19.52
C ARG A 679 -17.23 -17.32 -18.54
N ILE A 680 -18.40 -16.68 -18.56
CA ILE A 680 -19.54 -17.01 -17.74
C ILE A 680 -20.37 -18.04 -18.51
N SER A 681 -20.50 -19.26 -17.98
CA SER A 681 -21.36 -20.29 -18.58
C SER A 681 -22.84 -19.90 -18.51
N GLN A 682 -23.70 -20.48 -19.36
CA GLN A 682 -25.13 -20.14 -19.37
C GLN A 682 -25.81 -20.37 -18.01
N THR A 683 -25.34 -21.33 -17.21
CA THR A 683 -25.80 -21.58 -15.83
C THR A 683 -25.23 -20.61 -14.80
N GLN A 684 -24.14 -19.90 -15.12
CA GLN A 684 -23.55 -18.84 -14.28
C GLN A 684 -24.08 -17.44 -14.63
N TRP A 685 -24.65 -17.23 -15.82
CA TRP A 685 -25.27 -15.96 -16.20
C TRP A 685 -26.47 -15.59 -15.32
N GLU A 686 -27.22 -16.57 -14.81
CA GLU A 686 -28.33 -16.32 -13.88
C GLU A 686 -27.85 -15.92 -12.47
N PRO A 687 -26.88 -16.61 -11.82
CA PRO A 687 -26.18 -16.09 -10.64
C PRO A 687 -25.56 -14.71 -10.85
N LEU A 688 -24.87 -14.48 -11.97
CA LEU A 688 -24.25 -13.18 -12.24
C LEU A 688 -25.28 -12.07 -12.46
N SER A 689 -26.36 -12.32 -13.20
CA SER A 689 -27.42 -11.34 -13.39
C SER A 689 -28.08 -10.98 -12.07
N ARG A 690 -28.32 -11.95 -11.18
CA ARG A 690 -28.81 -11.71 -9.82
C ARG A 690 -27.82 -10.90 -8.99
N ALA A 691 -26.52 -11.23 -9.04
CA ALA A 691 -25.48 -10.47 -8.35
C ALA A 691 -25.37 -9.03 -8.86
N ILE A 692 -25.49 -8.79 -10.18
CA ILE A 692 -25.53 -7.46 -10.78
C ILE A 692 -26.77 -6.69 -10.30
N SER A 693 -27.96 -7.29 -10.30
CA SER A 693 -29.17 -6.64 -9.78
C SER A 693 -29.02 -6.28 -8.30
N MET A 694 -28.56 -7.21 -7.46
CA MET A 694 -28.39 -6.96 -6.02
C MET A 694 -27.30 -5.91 -5.76
N LEU A 695 -26.14 -5.98 -6.41
CA LEU A 695 -25.08 -4.96 -6.27
C LEU A 695 -25.49 -3.59 -6.83
N SER A 696 -26.36 -3.54 -7.84
CA SER A 696 -26.93 -2.28 -8.37
C SER A 696 -28.00 -1.68 -7.46
N GLU A 697 -28.57 -2.43 -6.52
CA GLU A 697 -29.44 -1.93 -5.45
C GLU A 697 -28.68 -1.63 -4.15
N MET A 698 -27.41 -2.05 -4.02
CA MET A 698 -26.58 -1.78 -2.84
C MET A 698 -25.99 -0.37 -2.92
N PRO A 699 -26.12 0.45 -1.86
CA PRO A 699 -25.57 1.81 -1.81
C PRO A 699 -24.06 1.80 -1.51
N ILE A 700 -23.26 1.17 -2.38
CA ILE A 700 -21.79 1.17 -2.31
C ILE A 700 -21.23 2.21 -3.29
N TYR A 701 -20.44 3.14 -2.78
CA TYR A 701 -19.85 4.25 -3.51
C TYR A 701 -18.33 4.10 -3.45
N ILE A 702 -17.66 4.16 -4.60
CA ILE A 702 -16.22 3.91 -4.72
C ILE A 702 -15.56 5.14 -5.33
N ASP A 703 -14.50 5.63 -4.70
CA ASP A 703 -13.58 6.62 -5.24
C ASP A 703 -12.18 5.98 -5.35
N ASP A 704 -11.58 6.07 -6.53
CA ASP A 704 -10.25 5.54 -6.86
C ASP A 704 -9.22 6.65 -7.20
N THR A 705 -9.41 7.85 -6.62
CA THR A 705 -8.47 8.96 -6.73
C THR A 705 -7.19 8.68 -5.91
N PRO A 706 -6.01 8.61 -6.54
CA PRO A 706 -4.76 8.37 -5.84
C PRO A 706 -4.37 9.56 -4.95
N ASN A 707 -3.63 9.28 -3.86
CA ASN A 707 -3.01 10.26 -2.97
C ASN A 707 -3.97 11.25 -2.26
N ILE A 708 -5.28 10.97 -2.23
CA ILE A 708 -6.30 11.88 -1.67
C ILE A 708 -5.98 12.36 -0.23
N THR A 709 -6.21 13.64 0.04
CA THR A 709 -6.09 14.20 1.40
C THR A 709 -7.33 13.92 2.25
N VAL A 710 -7.18 13.97 3.57
CA VAL A 710 -8.33 13.82 4.50
C VAL A 710 -9.36 14.94 4.35
N THR A 711 -8.98 16.11 3.82
CA THR A 711 -9.90 17.25 3.59
C THR A 711 -10.78 17.00 2.37
N GLU A 712 -10.22 16.51 1.27
CA GLU A 712 -10.99 16.16 0.05
C GLU A 712 -11.94 14.99 0.34
N MET A 713 -11.45 13.94 1.01
CA MET A 713 -12.27 12.83 1.51
C MET A 713 -13.43 13.31 2.41
N ARG A 714 -13.18 14.31 3.27
CA ARG A 714 -14.22 14.94 4.11
C ARG A 714 -15.26 15.68 3.28
N SER A 715 -14.86 16.47 2.27
CA SER A 715 -15.78 17.17 1.37
C SER A 715 -16.66 16.17 0.61
N GLN A 716 -16.06 15.14 0.01
CA GLN A 716 -16.78 14.09 -0.72
C GLN A 716 -17.77 13.32 0.18
N ALA A 717 -17.35 12.91 1.39
CA ALA A 717 -18.22 12.18 2.32
C ALA A 717 -19.39 13.05 2.83
N ARG A 718 -19.17 14.35 3.08
CA ARG A 718 -20.25 15.31 3.40
C ARG A 718 -21.22 15.47 2.24
N ARG A 719 -20.72 15.66 1.01
CA ARG A 719 -21.56 15.83 -0.19
C ARG A 719 -22.41 14.58 -0.43
N MET A 720 -21.82 13.39 -0.32
CA MET A 720 -22.53 12.12 -0.40
C MET A 720 -23.64 12.01 0.65
N GLN A 721 -23.38 12.35 1.91
CA GLN A 721 -24.41 12.34 2.96
C GLN A 721 -25.55 13.34 2.68
N ALA A 722 -25.23 14.52 2.13
CA ALA A 722 -26.21 15.53 1.77
C ALA A 722 -27.05 15.17 0.52
N GLU A 723 -26.45 14.50 -0.47
CA GLU A 723 -27.11 14.04 -1.70
C GLU A 723 -28.06 12.86 -1.43
N ILE A 724 -27.68 11.93 -0.55
CA ILE A 724 -28.50 10.76 -0.20
C ILE A 724 -29.60 11.12 0.81
N GLY A 725 -29.35 12.09 1.71
CA GLY A 725 -30.31 12.50 2.74
C GLY A 725 -30.48 11.50 3.89
N SER A 726 -29.63 10.47 3.97
CA SER A 726 -29.59 9.49 5.06
C SER A 726 -28.26 9.51 5.80
N GLU A 727 -28.19 8.86 6.97
CA GLU A 727 -26.92 8.61 7.64
C GLU A 727 -26.05 7.65 6.81
N LEU A 728 -24.73 7.87 6.83
CA LEU A 728 -23.76 6.93 6.26
C LEU A 728 -23.66 5.68 7.15
N GLY A 729 -23.42 4.51 6.55
CA GLY A 729 -23.21 3.24 7.24
C GLY A 729 -21.75 2.98 7.60
N LEU A 730 -20.82 3.18 6.65
CA LEU A 730 -19.40 2.91 6.84
C LEU A 730 -18.56 3.71 5.84
N ILE A 731 -17.36 4.14 6.26
CA ILE A 731 -16.29 4.60 5.36
C ILE A 731 -15.12 3.60 5.44
N ILE A 732 -14.54 3.23 4.30
CA ILE A 732 -13.34 2.40 4.18
C ILE A 732 -12.22 3.19 3.48
N VAL A 733 -10.99 3.06 3.95
CA VAL A 733 -9.78 3.64 3.34
C VAL A 733 -8.73 2.55 3.11
N ASP A 734 -8.30 2.35 1.87
CA ASP A 734 -7.44 1.25 1.41
C ASP A 734 -6.21 1.77 0.63
N TYR A 735 -5.05 2.04 1.24
CA TYR A 735 -4.69 1.90 2.66
C TYR A 735 -4.10 3.19 3.24
N LEU A 736 -4.12 3.33 4.58
CA LEU A 736 -3.75 4.55 5.33
C LEU A 736 -2.39 5.12 4.92
N GLN A 737 -1.40 4.25 4.72
CA GLN A 737 -0.03 4.63 4.31
C GLN A 737 0.12 5.02 2.83
N LEU A 738 -0.96 5.26 2.07
CA LEU A 738 -0.95 5.93 0.75
C LEU A 738 -1.57 7.34 0.77
N MET A 739 -2.13 7.80 1.87
CA MET A 739 -2.62 9.19 1.98
C MET A 739 -1.46 10.19 2.04
N GLU A 740 -1.68 11.40 1.55
CA GLU A 740 -0.77 12.55 1.70
C GLU A 740 -1.22 13.49 2.84
N GLY A 741 -0.24 14.10 3.50
CA GLY A 741 -0.43 15.16 4.47
C GLY A 741 0.82 16.03 4.62
N ALA A 742 0.64 17.35 4.78
CA ALA A 742 1.77 18.27 4.85
C ALA A 742 2.66 18.05 6.09
N GLY A 743 3.91 17.60 5.85
CA GLY A 743 5.05 17.52 6.80
C GLY A 743 6.18 16.58 6.34
N ASP A 744 7.43 16.86 6.69
CA ASP A 744 8.62 16.09 6.27
C ASP A 744 8.78 14.70 6.94
N ASN A 745 7.88 14.30 7.85
CA ASN A 745 8.07 13.12 8.71
C ASN A 745 6.82 12.22 8.74
N ARG A 746 6.90 11.08 8.04
CA ARG A 746 5.78 10.13 7.78
C ARG A 746 5.03 9.68 9.04
N VAL A 747 5.69 9.62 10.20
CA VAL A 747 5.05 9.25 11.49
C VAL A 747 4.19 10.37 12.06
N GLN A 748 4.62 11.63 11.95
CA GLN A 748 3.81 12.79 12.35
C GLN A 748 2.65 13.00 11.37
N GLU A 749 2.91 12.76 10.08
CA GLU A 749 1.91 12.76 9.02
C GLU A 749 0.79 11.73 9.26
N LEU A 750 1.16 10.45 9.49
CA LEU A 750 0.19 9.40 9.83
C LEU A 750 -0.61 9.72 11.10
N SER A 751 0.03 10.29 12.14
CA SER A 751 -0.64 10.70 13.38
C SER A 751 -1.61 11.89 13.17
N LYS A 752 -1.32 12.76 12.21
CA LYS A 752 -2.21 13.85 11.76
C LYS A 752 -3.38 13.31 10.94
N ILE A 753 -3.15 12.28 10.12
CA ILE A 753 -4.18 11.58 9.35
C ILE A 753 -5.14 10.81 10.27
N THR A 754 -4.66 9.99 11.22
CA THR A 754 -5.53 9.24 12.15
C THR A 754 -6.42 10.16 12.97
N ARG A 755 -5.87 11.25 13.50
CA ARG A 755 -6.63 12.27 14.25
C ARG A 755 -7.69 12.95 13.38
N SER A 756 -7.36 13.24 12.12
CA SER A 756 -8.28 13.88 11.16
C SER A 756 -9.41 12.94 10.74
N LEU A 757 -9.13 11.63 10.61
CA LEU A 757 -10.13 10.58 10.37
C LEU A 757 -11.01 10.35 11.60
N LYS A 758 -10.47 10.30 12.84
CA LYS A 758 -11.31 10.23 14.05
C LYS A 758 -12.18 11.48 14.24
N GLY A 759 -11.71 12.64 13.78
CA GLY A 759 -12.52 13.85 13.66
C GLY A 759 -13.69 13.67 12.67
N LEU A 760 -13.40 13.18 11.46
CA LEU A 760 -14.41 12.89 10.42
C LEU A 760 -15.46 11.87 10.89
N ALA A 761 -15.03 10.81 11.56
CA ALA A 761 -15.90 9.76 12.10
C ALA A 761 -16.95 10.34 13.05
N ARG A 762 -16.50 11.16 14.01
CA ARG A 762 -17.37 11.88 14.98
C ARG A 762 -18.28 12.91 14.31
N GLU A 763 -17.77 13.63 13.32
CA GLU A 763 -18.51 14.67 12.61
C GLU A 763 -19.69 14.10 11.81
N LEU A 764 -19.46 13.03 11.04
CA LEU A 764 -20.51 12.40 10.22
C LEU A 764 -21.29 11.30 10.97
N SER A 765 -20.95 11.06 12.24
CA SER A 765 -21.49 9.97 13.09
C SER A 765 -21.39 8.58 12.43
N VAL A 766 -20.27 8.29 11.77
CA VAL A 766 -20.04 7.08 10.96
C VAL A 766 -18.82 6.31 11.48
N PRO A 767 -18.82 4.96 11.50
CA PRO A 767 -17.58 4.21 11.69
C PRO A 767 -16.66 4.41 10.47
N ILE A 768 -15.35 4.50 10.72
CA ILE A 768 -14.33 4.58 9.65
C ILE A 768 -13.34 3.43 9.83
N ILE A 769 -13.21 2.59 8.80
CA ILE A 769 -12.23 1.50 8.74
C ILE A 769 -11.04 1.95 7.89
N ALA A 770 -9.89 2.14 8.53
CA ALA A 770 -8.62 2.36 7.86
C ALA A 770 -7.83 1.05 7.79
N LEU A 771 -7.45 0.62 6.58
CA LEU A 771 -6.49 -0.45 6.41
C LEU A 771 -5.07 0.04 6.74
N SER A 772 -4.31 -0.78 7.44
CA SER A 772 -2.93 -0.50 7.82
C SER A 772 -2.03 -1.72 7.65
N GLN A 773 -0.84 -1.52 7.09
CA GLN A 773 0.16 -2.57 6.98
C GLN A 773 0.83 -2.85 8.33
N LEU A 774 0.89 -4.12 8.75
CA LEU A 774 1.69 -4.55 9.90
C LEU A 774 3.19 -4.51 9.57
N SER A 775 3.98 -4.04 10.52
CA SER A 775 5.44 -4.07 10.47
C SER A 775 5.99 -5.50 10.41
N ARG A 776 7.27 -5.62 10.02
CA ARG A 776 7.96 -6.90 9.83
C ARG A 776 8.43 -7.56 11.13
N GLY A 777 8.27 -6.89 12.28
CA GLY A 777 8.63 -7.44 13.60
C GLY A 777 7.84 -8.70 13.99
N VAL A 778 6.65 -8.91 13.38
CA VAL A 778 5.88 -10.16 13.50
C VAL A 778 6.68 -11.38 13.03
N GLU A 779 7.46 -11.21 11.97
CA GLU A 779 8.07 -12.32 11.21
C GLU A 779 9.36 -12.85 11.84
N SER A 780 10.02 -12.07 12.71
CA SER A 780 11.19 -12.53 13.48
C SER A 780 10.84 -13.24 14.79
N ARG A 781 9.70 -12.93 15.42
CA ARG A 781 9.27 -13.54 16.69
C ARG A 781 9.00 -15.05 16.54
N THR A 782 9.17 -15.82 17.60
CA THR A 782 8.83 -17.27 17.60
C THR A 782 7.32 -17.49 17.43
N ASN A 783 6.51 -16.73 18.16
CA ASN A 783 5.07 -16.64 17.94
C ASN A 783 4.78 -15.57 16.86
N LYS A 784 4.25 -15.99 15.70
CA LYS A 784 3.92 -15.11 14.56
C LYS A 784 2.57 -14.38 14.68
N ARG A 785 1.86 -14.53 15.80
CA ARG A 785 0.57 -13.86 16.03
C ARG A 785 0.79 -12.36 16.23
N PRO A 786 0.12 -11.46 15.48
CA PRO A 786 0.25 -10.02 15.61
C PRO A 786 -0.12 -9.48 17.00
N MET A 787 0.53 -8.39 17.38
CA MET A 787 0.36 -7.65 18.64
C MET A 787 0.33 -6.15 18.37
N LEU A 788 -0.20 -5.34 19.31
CA LEU A 788 -0.28 -3.87 19.14
C LEU A 788 1.09 -3.20 18.84
N SER A 789 2.18 -3.78 19.34
CA SER A 789 3.55 -3.37 19.01
C SER A 789 3.87 -3.41 17.51
N ASP A 790 3.24 -4.30 16.75
CA ASP A 790 3.58 -4.55 15.35
C ASP A 790 2.86 -3.58 14.38
N LEU A 791 1.88 -2.82 14.86
CA LEU A 791 1.31 -1.66 14.17
C LEU A 791 2.21 -0.41 14.26
N ARG A 792 3.31 -0.48 15.03
CA ARG A 792 4.14 0.68 15.35
C ARG A 792 5.41 0.74 14.52
N GLU A 793 5.81 1.96 14.18
CA GLU A 793 7.20 2.30 13.90
C GLU A 793 7.93 2.90 15.13
N SER A 794 7.22 3.13 16.24
CA SER A 794 7.78 3.65 17.50
C SER A 794 8.46 2.56 18.34
N GLY A 795 9.60 2.90 18.93
CA GLY A 795 10.32 2.05 19.88
C GLY A 795 9.84 2.16 21.33
N CYS A 796 10.56 1.49 22.23
CA CYS A 796 10.21 1.37 23.65
C CYS A 796 11.45 1.55 24.56
N LEU A 797 11.23 1.80 25.85
CA LEU A 797 12.27 2.06 26.85
C LEU A 797 12.43 0.90 27.83
N VAL A 798 13.63 0.68 28.38
CA VAL A 798 13.87 -0.40 29.35
C VAL A 798 13.32 -0.05 30.74
N GLY A 799 12.94 -1.06 31.53
CA GLY A 799 12.22 -0.94 32.80
C GLY A 799 12.84 -0.03 33.86
N ASP A 800 14.17 0.14 33.85
CA ASP A 800 14.92 1.05 34.73
C ASP A 800 14.78 2.53 34.36
N SER A 801 14.22 2.85 33.19
CA SER A 801 14.12 4.22 32.68
C SER A 801 13.28 5.11 33.60
N LEU A 802 13.95 6.06 34.24
CA LEU A 802 13.41 6.96 35.25
C LEU A 802 12.57 8.07 34.64
N VAL A 803 11.26 8.02 34.86
CA VAL A 803 10.30 9.04 34.45
C VAL A 803 10.02 9.99 35.61
N THR A 804 10.02 11.30 35.35
CA THR A 804 9.85 12.33 36.40
C THR A 804 8.38 12.73 36.55
N LEU A 805 7.79 12.48 37.72
CA LEU A 805 6.45 12.95 38.06
C LEU A 805 6.42 14.49 38.22
N ALA A 806 5.53 15.16 37.51
CA ALA A 806 5.48 16.62 37.47
C ALA A 806 4.79 17.27 38.69
N ASP A 807 4.07 16.49 39.50
CA ASP A 807 3.42 17.00 40.71
C ASP A 807 4.25 16.79 42.00
N SER A 808 5.16 15.81 42.02
CA SER A 808 6.01 15.50 43.19
C SER A 808 7.51 15.69 42.96
N GLY A 809 7.97 15.78 41.70
CA GLY A 809 9.38 15.81 41.33
C GLY A 809 10.11 14.47 41.49
N VAL A 810 9.41 13.42 41.93
CA VAL A 810 9.99 12.07 42.14
C VAL A 810 10.26 11.40 40.79
N GLN A 811 11.42 10.76 40.68
CA GLN A 811 11.79 9.93 39.53
C GLN A 811 11.47 8.47 39.84
N ILE A 812 10.69 7.81 38.98
CA ILE A 812 10.20 6.44 39.15
C ILE A 812 10.56 5.60 37.91
N PRO A 813 11.09 4.37 38.05
CA PRO A 813 11.32 3.46 36.94
C PRO A 813 10.03 3.17 36.15
N ILE A 814 10.08 3.18 34.83
CA ILE A 814 8.90 2.99 33.96
C ILE A 814 8.17 1.66 34.24
N GLN A 815 8.88 0.61 34.63
CA GLN A 815 8.27 -0.68 35.04
C GLN A 815 7.33 -0.54 36.26
N GLU A 816 7.63 0.36 37.21
CA GLU A 816 6.79 0.60 38.39
C GLU A 816 5.57 1.48 38.08
N LEU A 817 5.52 2.11 36.90
CA LEU A 817 4.37 2.88 36.45
C LEU A 817 3.32 2.01 35.73
N VAL A 818 3.67 0.78 35.35
CA VAL A 818 2.77 -0.15 34.62
C VAL A 818 1.44 -0.35 35.34
N GLY A 819 0.34 -0.27 34.59
CA GLY A 819 -1.03 -0.38 35.10
C GLY A 819 -1.55 0.83 35.88
N LYS A 820 -0.75 1.90 36.03
CA LYS A 820 -1.18 3.16 36.65
C LYS A 820 -1.57 4.17 35.56
N SER A 821 -2.48 5.07 35.89
CA SER A 821 -2.99 6.12 34.99
C SER A 821 -3.34 7.40 35.77
N GLY A 822 -3.57 8.51 35.06
CA GLY A 822 -4.00 9.78 35.65
C GLY A 822 -2.89 10.61 36.32
N PHE A 823 -1.68 10.07 36.46
CA PHE A 823 -0.53 10.80 37.01
C PHE A 823 0.06 11.79 36.00
N LYS A 824 0.67 12.88 36.48
CA LYS A 824 1.27 13.92 35.62
C LYS A 824 2.78 13.74 35.51
N ILE A 825 3.30 13.93 34.29
CA ILE A 825 4.74 13.95 33.98
C ILE A 825 5.09 15.19 33.15
N TRP A 826 6.38 15.46 32.99
CA TRP A 826 6.87 16.54 32.13
C TRP A 826 7.00 16.09 30.68
N ALA A 827 6.52 16.93 29.76
CA ALA A 827 6.62 16.75 28.33
C ALA A 827 6.91 18.10 27.65
N LEU A 828 7.50 18.06 26.46
CA LEU A 828 7.80 19.24 25.64
C LEU A 828 6.59 19.60 24.77
N ASN A 829 6.22 20.87 24.75
CA ASN A 829 5.40 21.44 23.67
C ASN A 829 6.33 21.84 22.52
N GLU A 830 6.17 21.24 21.34
CA GLU A 830 7.04 21.45 20.17
C GLU A 830 6.82 22.82 19.49
N GLU A 831 5.67 23.48 19.69
CA GLU A 831 5.37 24.81 19.14
C GLU A 831 6.08 25.92 19.94
N THR A 832 6.02 25.82 21.27
CA THR A 832 6.64 26.81 22.18
C THR A 832 8.07 26.46 22.57
N MET A 833 8.48 25.19 22.41
CA MET A 833 9.72 24.60 22.89
C MET A 833 9.89 24.69 24.42
N GLN A 834 8.78 24.69 25.16
CA GLN A 834 8.71 24.79 26.63
C GLN A 834 8.16 23.51 27.28
N LEU A 835 8.45 23.30 28.56
CA LEU A 835 8.03 22.12 29.32
C LEU A 835 6.67 22.31 29.99
N GLU A 836 5.69 21.49 29.59
CA GLU A 836 4.33 21.49 30.11
C GLU A 836 4.05 20.23 30.96
N LYS A 837 3.04 20.33 31.84
CA LYS A 837 2.52 19.18 32.59
C LYS A 837 1.55 18.39 31.72
N ALA A 838 1.90 17.15 31.40
CA ALA A 838 1.03 16.25 30.66
C ALA A 838 0.52 15.10 31.55
N VAL A 839 -0.73 14.68 31.34
CA VAL A 839 -1.34 13.54 32.05
C VAL A 839 -1.04 12.25 31.28
N VAL A 840 -0.57 11.22 31.98
CA VAL A 840 -0.39 9.87 31.44
C VAL A 840 -1.71 9.13 31.52
N SER A 841 -2.15 8.59 30.39
CA SER A 841 -3.40 7.82 30.29
C SER A 841 -3.21 6.32 30.51
N ASN A 842 -2.05 5.76 30.15
CA ASN A 842 -1.70 4.35 30.35
C ASN A 842 -0.18 4.15 30.40
N ALA A 843 0.26 3.04 30.99
CA ALA A 843 1.64 2.60 31.11
C ALA A 843 1.68 1.07 31.03
N PHE A 844 2.48 0.49 30.13
CA PHE A 844 2.44 -0.95 29.84
C PHE A 844 3.79 -1.53 29.41
N SER A 845 3.95 -2.84 29.58
CA SER A 845 5.00 -3.63 28.95
C SER A 845 4.67 -3.92 27.49
N THR A 846 5.71 -4.04 26.67
CA THR A 846 5.63 -4.44 25.26
C THR A 846 6.46 -5.69 24.95
N GLY A 847 6.86 -6.44 25.98
CA GLY A 847 7.67 -7.66 25.88
C GLY A 847 9.18 -7.41 25.76
N VAL A 848 9.92 -8.49 25.57
CA VAL A 848 11.39 -8.49 25.42
C VAL A 848 11.78 -8.09 23.99
N LYS A 849 12.75 -7.17 23.85
CA LYS A 849 13.25 -6.69 22.55
C LYS A 849 14.75 -6.34 22.62
N PRO A 850 15.47 -6.36 21.50
CA PRO A 850 16.86 -5.89 21.42
C PRO A 850 16.96 -4.37 21.67
N ILE A 851 17.97 -3.98 22.46
CA ILE A 851 18.15 -2.62 22.96
C ILE A 851 19.53 -2.05 22.65
N LEU A 852 19.55 -0.74 22.46
CA LEU A 852 20.73 0.09 22.35
C LEU A 852 20.80 1.04 23.56
N ARG A 853 22.03 1.28 24.02
CA ARG A 853 22.34 2.21 25.10
C ARG A 853 22.97 3.47 24.52
N LEU A 854 22.29 4.60 24.71
CA LEU A 854 22.78 5.93 24.33
C LEU A 854 23.48 6.58 25.53
N VAL A 855 24.62 7.24 25.27
CA VAL A 855 25.38 8.01 26.26
C VAL A 855 25.62 9.43 25.73
N THR A 856 25.15 10.46 26.44
CA THR A 856 25.49 11.86 26.15
C THR A 856 26.75 12.31 26.89
N ARG A 857 27.39 13.35 26.36
CA ARG A 857 28.62 13.97 26.87
C ARG A 857 28.50 14.53 28.29
N LEU A 858 27.32 14.93 28.73
CA LEU A 858 26.98 15.28 30.12
C LEU A 858 26.74 14.04 31.02
N GLY A 859 27.06 12.83 30.55
CA GLY A 859 26.94 11.59 31.31
C GLY A 859 25.50 11.09 31.49
N ARG A 860 24.54 11.59 30.72
CA ARG A 860 23.17 11.04 30.71
C ARG A 860 23.16 9.77 29.89
N THR A 861 22.51 8.72 30.39
CA THR A 861 22.39 7.44 29.68
C THR A 861 20.94 7.00 29.64
N ILE A 862 20.52 6.37 28.54
CA ILE A 862 19.18 5.78 28.38
C ILE A 862 19.27 4.51 27.55
N ARG A 863 18.43 3.53 27.87
CA ARG A 863 18.38 2.22 27.23
C ARG A 863 17.03 2.07 26.53
N ALA A 864 17.05 1.84 25.22
CA ALA A 864 15.86 1.88 24.37
C ALA A 864 16.02 0.97 23.14
N THR A 865 14.93 0.58 22.49
CA THR A 865 15.01 -0.16 21.23
C THR A 865 15.55 0.71 20.09
N GLY A 866 16.19 0.14 19.07
CA GLY A 866 16.80 0.91 17.98
C GLY A 866 15.83 1.87 17.26
N ASN A 867 14.58 1.46 17.08
CA ASN A 867 13.54 2.32 16.49
C ASN A 867 12.94 3.36 17.45
N HIS A 868 13.43 3.49 18.69
CA HIS A 868 12.98 4.51 19.61
C HIS A 868 13.46 5.89 19.14
N LYS A 869 12.54 6.86 19.02
CA LYS A 869 12.87 8.19 18.50
C LYS A 869 13.29 9.17 19.59
N PHE A 870 14.31 9.95 19.25
CA PHE A 870 14.89 11.02 20.07
C PHE A 870 14.84 12.34 19.30
N LEU A 871 14.57 13.43 20.01
CA LEU A 871 14.51 14.75 19.40
C LEU A 871 15.94 15.28 19.19
N THR A 872 16.33 15.49 17.93
CA THR A 872 17.61 16.10 17.53
C THR A 872 17.39 17.49 16.92
N ILE A 873 18.47 18.20 16.61
CA ILE A 873 18.42 19.50 15.90
C ILE A 873 17.74 19.37 14.52
N HIS A 874 17.71 18.18 13.93
CA HIS A 874 17.08 17.88 12.65
C HIS A 874 15.65 17.30 12.79
N GLY A 875 15.12 17.17 14.00
CA GLY A 875 13.79 16.63 14.31
C GLY A 875 13.85 15.26 14.99
N TRP A 876 12.76 14.51 14.94
CA TRP A 876 12.66 13.18 15.58
C TRP A 876 13.29 12.07 14.73
N GLN A 877 14.52 11.68 15.08
CA GLN A 877 15.29 10.59 14.45
C GLN A 877 15.29 9.32 15.33
N ARG A 878 15.48 8.12 14.75
CA ARG A 878 15.57 6.86 15.52
C ARG A 878 16.96 6.65 16.10
N LEU A 879 17.06 5.92 17.21
CA LEU A 879 18.33 5.59 17.87
C LEU A 879 19.28 4.75 16.98
N ASP A 880 18.75 3.98 16.03
CA ASP A 880 19.54 3.26 15.02
C ASP A 880 19.90 4.09 13.76
N GLU A 881 19.42 5.33 13.66
CA GLU A 881 19.73 6.28 12.57
C GLU A 881 20.68 7.42 13.00
N ILE A 882 20.78 7.67 14.30
CA ILE A 882 21.56 8.77 14.90
C ILE A 882 23.05 8.41 14.96
N GLN A 883 23.93 9.38 14.66
CA GLN A 883 25.39 9.20 14.64
C GLN A 883 26.07 9.78 15.89
N ILE A 884 27.25 9.25 16.21
CA ILE A 884 28.09 9.80 17.29
C ILE A 884 28.55 11.21 16.90
N GLY A 885 28.33 12.19 17.78
CA GLY A 885 28.49 13.62 17.50
C GLY A 885 27.18 14.38 17.20
N ASP A 886 26.08 13.68 16.91
CA ASP A 886 24.75 14.31 16.83
C ASP A 886 24.31 14.85 18.20
N ARG A 887 23.30 15.74 18.19
CA ARG A 887 22.82 16.43 19.38
C ARG A 887 21.36 16.12 19.69
N VAL A 888 21.12 15.59 20.89
CA VAL A 888 19.79 15.26 21.43
C VAL A 888 19.27 16.33 22.38
N ALA A 889 17.96 16.48 22.49
CA ALA A 889 17.29 17.40 23.41
C ALA A 889 17.18 16.84 24.84
N LEU A 890 17.59 17.64 25.82
CA LEU A 890 17.42 17.40 27.25
C LEU A 890 16.76 18.63 27.90
N PRO A 891 15.96 18.48 28.97
CA PRO A 891 15.49 19.61 29.77
C PRO A 891 16.67 20.36 30.41
N ARG A 892 16.74 21.68 30.29
CA ARG A 892 17.75 22.49 31.01
C ARG A 892 17.48 22.47 32.51
N HIS A 893 16.22 22.65 32.90
CA HIS A 893 15.78 22.65 34.28
C HIS A 893 14.47 21.86 34.37
N LEU A 894 14.50 20.73 35.09
CA LEU A 894 13.29 20.19 35.70
C LEU A 894 12.98 21.03 36.96
N PRO A 895 11.73 21.47 37.19
CA PRO A 895 11.34 22.14 38.42
C PRO A 895 11.51 21.20 39.63
N SER A 896 12.67 21.28 40.27
CA SER A 896 13.05 20.44 41.40
C SER A 896 12.44 20.92 42.72
N SER A 897 12.36 20.01 43.70
CA SER A 897 11.92 20.27 45.09
C SER A 897 12.92 21.11 45.91
N SER A 898 13.59 22.06 45.27
CA SER A 898 14.47 23.06 45.90
C SER A 898 13.70 24.25 46.49
N VAL A 899 12.52 24.59 45.94
CA VAL A 899 11.68 25.70 46.42
C VAL A 899 11.24 25.54 47.89
N PRO A 900 10.76 24.37 48.36
CA PRO A 900 10.45 24.16 49.78
C PRO A 900 11.68 24.36 50.69
N SER A 901 12.84 23.86 50.27
CA SER A 901 14.10 23.94 51.04
C SER A 901 14.64 25.37 51.16
N MET A 902 14.47 26.20 50.11
CA MET A 902 14.81 27.63 50.18
C MET A 902 13.86 28.40 51.09
N GLN A 903 12.56 28.07 51.10
CA GLN A 903 11.59 28.69 52.01
C GLN A 903 11.88 28.39 53.49
N GLN A 904 12.37 27.18 53.83
CA GLN A 904 12.81 26.86 55.19
C GLN A 904 14.02 27.67 55.69
N HIS A 905 14.85 28.19 54.79
CA HIS A 905 16.10 28.91 55.14
C HIS A 905 16.07 30.41 54.82
N GLY A 906 14.95 30.96 54.33
CA GLY A 906 14.74 32.40 54.14
C GLY A 906 15.69 33.10 53.16
N MET A 907 16.43 32.35 52.35
CA MET A 907 17.49 32.90 51.49
C MET A 907 16.94 33.34 50.13
N THR A 908 17.24 34.58 49.72
CA THR A 908 16.77 35.13 48.44
C THR A 908 17.70 34.76 47.28
N ILE A 909 17.13 34.63 46.07
CA ILE A 909 17.87 34.35 44.82
C ILE A 909 19.02 35.35 44.59
N ARG A 910 18.85 36.60 45.03
CA ARG A 910 19.86 37.67 44.91
C ARG A 910 21.11 37.43 45.78
N GLN A 911 20.95 36.80 46.95
CA GLN A 911 22.07 36.44 47.83
C GLN A 911 22.87 35.26 47.28
N MET A 912 22.20 34.27 46.67
CA MET A 912 22.83 33.17 45.96
C MET A 912 23.68 33.66 44.77
N GLN A 913 23.13 34.58 43.96
CA GLN A 913 23.86 35.14 42.82
C GLN A 913 25.09 35.95 43.26
N SER A 914 25.01 36.69 44.38
CA SER A 914 26.14 37.43 44.94
C SER A 914 27.26 36.53 45.49
N SER A 915 26.98 35.26 45.79
CA SER A 915 27.98 34.29 46.29
C SER A 915 28.60 33.42 45.19
N LEU A 916 28.14 33.54 43.93
CA LEU A 916 28.67 32.83 42.76
C LEU A 916 29.63 33.67 41.89
N GLY A 917 29.69 34.99 42.09
CA GLY A 917 30.86 35.83 41.77
C GLY A 917 31.44 35.75 40.34
N VAL A 918 30.67 36.05 39.29
CA VAL A 918 31.16 36.05 37.89
C VAL A 918 30.92 37.41 37.21
N ALA A 919 31.89 37.86 36.40
CA ALA A 919 31.89 39.18 35.74
C ALA A 919 32.14 39.10 34.21
N HIS A 920 32.09 40.26 33.55
CA HIS A 920 31.90 40.45 32.10
C HIS A 920 33.22 40.47 31.28
N CYS A 921 33.23 39.95 30.04
CA CYS A 921 34.21 40.35 28.99
C CYS A 921 33.74 40.05 27.55
N GLY A 922 34.35 40.72 26.56
CA GLY A 922 34.35 40.36 25.13
C GLY A 922 35.66 39.67 24.73
N THR A 923 36.02 39.44 23.46
CA THR A 923 35.32 39.71 22.18
C THR A 923 35.90 38.81 21.09
N ALA A 924 35.06 38.12 20.31
CA ALA A 924 35.45 37.42 19.08
C ALA A 924 34.23 37.28 18.15
N LEU A 925 34.43 37.47 16.84
CA LEU A 925 33.37 37.45 15.82
C LEU A 925 33.70 36.44 14.71
N TYR A 926 32.65 35.77 14.21
CA TYR A 926 32.67 34.87 13.04
C TYR A 926 33.51 33.58 13.13
N LYS A 927 33.27 32.73 14.14
CA LYS A 927 33.44 31.25 14.04
C LYS A 927 32.83 30.39 15.18
N GLN A 928 31.84 30.88 15.92
CA GLN A 928 31.24 30.15 17.06
C GLN A 928 29.71 30.32 17.16
N ASN A 929 29.07 29.38 17.86
CA ASN A 929 27.62 29.23 17.99
C ASN A 929 26.89 30.49 18.52
N LEU A 930 25.63 30.67 18.10
CA LEU A 930 24.79 31.78 18.51
C LEU A 930 24.38 31.66 19.99
N SER A 931 24.69 32.65 20.82
CA SER A 931 24.17 32.72 22.19
C SER A 931 22.70 33.15 22.19
N ARG A 932 21.93 32.78 23.22
CA ARG A 932 20.47 33.06 23.25
C ARG A 932 20.12 34.54 23.23
N GLU A 933 20.90 35.41 23.89
CA GLU A 933 20.71 36.87 23.76
C GLU A 933 20.93 37.36 22.32
N ARG A 934 21.90 36.77 21.60
CA ARG A 934 22.12 37.07 20.18
C ARG A 934 21.01 36.50 19.33
N ALA A 935 20.50 35.30 19.64
CA ALA A 935 19.35 34.69 18.95
C ALA A 935 18.07 35.51 19.12
N ALA A 936 17.76 35.98 20.34
CA ALA A 936 16.62 36.87 20.60
C ALA A 936 16.76 38.21 19.87
N ARG A 937 17.96 38.83 19.89
CA ARG A 937 18.23 40.05 19.12
C ARG A 937 18.11 39.82 17.60
N LEU A 938 18.59 38.67 17.09
CA LEU A 938 18.44 38.31 15.69
C LEU A 938 16.96 38.09 15.33
N ALA A 939 16.20 37.39 16.19
CA ALA A 939 14.77 37.17 16.02
C ALA A 939 13.99 38.49 15.98
N SER A 940 14.30 39.45 16.86
CA SER A 940 13.66 40.77 16.85
C SER A 940 14.00 41.63 15.61
N VAL A 941 15.14 41.38 14.96
CA VAL A 941 15.57 42.09 13.74
C VAL A 941 15.02 41.40 12.48
N VAL A 942 15.05 40.07 12.42
CA VAL A 942 14.64 39.25 11.28
C VAL A 942 13.14 38.93 11.30
N LYS A 943 12.44 39.21 12.41
CA LYS A 943 11.01 38.89 12.66
C LYS A 943 10.67 37.40 12.50
N SER A 944 11.63 36.51 12.76
CA SER A 944 11.42 35.06 12.67
C SER A 944 10.99 34.48 14.02
N GLU A 945 9.73 34.02 14.10
CA GLU A 945 9.18 33.36 15.29
C GLU A 945 9.98 32.10 15.66
N LYS A 946 10.41 31.31 14.67
CA LYS A 946 11.22 30.10 14.86
C LYS A 946 12.53 30.38 15.61
N LEU A 947 13.18 31.53 15.35
CA LEU A 947 14.36 31.97 16.12
C LEU A 947 14.00 32.47 17.53
N ASN A 948 12.81 33.04 17.72
CA ASN A 948 12.33 33.53 19.01
C ASN A 948 12.01 32.35 19.96
N CYS A 949 11.30 31.32 19.48
CA CYS A 949 11.05 30.08 20.23
C CYS A 949 12.36 29.38 20.62
N LEU A 950 13.32 29.26 19.69
CA LEU A 950 14.64 28.70 19.99
C LEU A 950 15.40 29.48 21.08
N ALA A 951 15.31 30.81 21.11
CA ALA A 951 15.93 31.63 22.14
C ALA A 951 15.31 31.39 23.54
N ASN A 952 13.99 31.25 23.61
CA ASN A 952 13.20 31.15 24.85
C ASN A 952 12.96 29.71 25.34
N SER A 953 13.32 28.70 24.54
CA SER A 953 13.09 27.27 24.82
C SER A 953 13.62 26.75 26.17
N ASP A 954 13.00 25.73 26.74
CA ASP A 954 13.46 25.09 28.00
C ASP A 954 14.53 24.01 27.80
N ILE A 955 14.85 23.68 26.54
CA ILE A 955 15.75 22.57 26.20
C ILE A 955 17.22 22.98 26.00
N TYR A 956 18.09 21.99 26.16
CA TYR A 956 19.52 22.01 25.87
C TYR A 956 19.87 20.89 24.89
N TRP A 957 20.79 21.18 23.95
CA TRP A 957 21.26 20.26 22.92
C TRP A 957 22.63 19.68 23.30
N ASP A 958 22.65 18.52 23.95
CA ASP A 958 23.91 17.83 24.29
C ASP A 958 24.30 16.81 23.23
N GLU A 959 25.60 16.55 23.17
CA GLU A 959 26.30 15.75 22.18
C GLU A 959 26.30 14.27 22.57
N ILE A 960 26.04 13.38 21.63
CA ILE A 960 26.05 11.92 21.84
C ILE A 960 27.49 11.40 21.67
N VAL A 961 27.98 10.66 22.67
CA VAL A 961 29.37 10.18 22.75
C VAL A 961 29.49 8.69 22.44
N SER A 962 28.49 7.87 22.82
CA SER A 962 28.38 6.51 22.31
C SER A 962 26.94 6.04 22.16
N ILE A 963 26.75 5.10 21.24
CA ILE A 963 25.56 4.28 21.06
C ILE A 963 26.07 2.83 20.94
N GLU A 964 25.71 1.98 21.89
CA GLU A 964 26.24 0.62 22.04
C GLU A 964 25.08 -0.38 22.13
N ALA A 965 25.28 -1.64 21.70
CA ALA A 965 24.27 -2.68 21.82
C ALA A 965 24.29 -3.30 23.24
N ASP A 966 23.12 -3.37 23.89
CA ASP A 966 22.98 -3.67 25.33
C ASP A 966 22.12 -4.92 25.60
N GLY A 967 22.06 -5.84 24.62
CA GLY A 967 21.36 -7.13 24.72
C GLY A 967 19.87 -7.08 24.35
N GLU A 968 19.08 -7.99 24.93
CA GLU A 968 17.62 -8.00 24.86
C GLU A 968 17.03 -7.95 26.29
N GLU A 969 16.09 -7.04 26.53
CA GLU A 969 15.47 -6.85 27.86
C GLU A 969 13.98 -6.52 27.70
N GLU A 970 13.18 -6.62 28.78
CA GLU A 970 11.77 -6.23 28.76
C GLU A 970 11.63 -4.71 28.66
N VAL A 971 10.82 -4.25 27.69
CA VAL A 971 10.68 -2.83 27.36
C VAL A 971 9.23 -2.35 27.40
N TYR A 972 9.07 -1.11 27.87
CA TYR A 972 7.83 -0.47 28.31
C TYR A 972 7.62 0.85 27.56
N ASP A 973 6.39 1.40 27.64
CA ASP A 973 5.98 2.64 26.96
C ASP A 973 4.91 3.40 27.78
N LEU A 974 4.81 4.72 27.60
CA LEU A 974 3.89 5.62 28.31
C LEU A 974 2.99 6.43 27.37
N THR A 975 1.69 6.31 27.56
CA THR A 975 0.69 7.00 26.72
C THR A 975 0.40 8.41 27.23
N VAL A 976 1.03 9.41 26.60
CA VAL A 976 0.81 10.85 26.81
C VAL A 976 -0.02 11.47 25.67
N PRO A 977 -1.36 11.67 25.82
CA PRO A 977 -2.22 11.97 24.68
C PRO A 977 -2.08 13.37 24.07
N ARG A 978 -1.76 14.39 24.88
CA ARG A 978 -1.75 15.80 24.43
C ARG A 978 -0.47 16.19 23.68
N LEU A 979 0.69 15.81 24.20
CA LEU A 979 1.99 16.29 23.72
C LEU A 979 2.84 15.21 23.02
N GLN A 980 2.40 13.95 23.05
CA GLN A 980 3.01 12.82 22.31
C GLN A 980 4.52 12.60 22.50
N ASN A 981 5.10 13.19 23.55
CA ASN A 981 6.45 12.94 24.05
C ASN A 981 6.46 13.02 25.59
N PHE A 982 7.58 12.63 26.21
CA PHE A 982 7.83 12.77 27.64
C PHE A 982 9.33 12.86 27.97
N ILE A 983 9.67 12.91 29.26
CA ILE A 983 11.05 12.91 29.76
C ILE A 983 11.34 11.62 30.52
N ALA A 984 12.32 10.85 30.03
CA ALA A 984 12.87 9.64 30.64
C ALA A 984 14.40 9.76 30.76
N ASN A 985 14.98 9.36 31.90
CA ASN A 985 16.40 9.56 32.23
C ASN A 985 16.94 10.99 32.04
N ASN A 986 16.05 11.99 32.05
CA ASN A 986 16.32 13.40 31.72
C ASN A 986 16.68 13.62 30.23
N ILE A 987 16.10 12.83 29.32
CA ILE A 987 16.18 12.95 27.85
C ILE A 987 14.75 12.95 27.29
N ILE A 988 14.50 13.65 26.17
CA ILE A 988 13.17 13.82 25.58
C ILE A 988 12.87 12.69 24.57
N VAL A 989 11.72 12.01 24.76
CA VAL A 989 11.38 10.71 24.15
C VAL A 989 9.96 10.69 23.57
N HIS A 990 9.73 10.03 22.42
CA HIS A 990 8.47 10.05 21.66
C HIS A 990 7.48 8.92 22.05
N ASN A 991 6.18 9.15 21.84
CA ASN A 991 5.06 8.22 22.15
C ASN A 991 4.57 7.43 20.90
N SER A 992 3.63 6.49 21.06
CA SER A 992 3.16 5.55 20.02
C SER A 992 1.88 5.98 19.28
N ILE A 993 1.76 5.61 18.00
CA ILE A 993 0.73 6.10 17.04
C ILE A 993 -0.70 5.57 17.35
N GLU A 994 -0.82 4.41 17.99
CA GLU A 994 -2.06 3.63 18.18
C GLU A 994 -3.21 4.29 18.97
N GLN A 995 -3.08 5.55 19.38
CA GLN A 995 -3.94 6.19 20.38
C GLN A 995 -5.33 6.56 19.86
N ASP A 996 -5.42 7.12 18.65
CA ASP A 996 -6.66 7.74 18.13
C ASP A 996 -7.74 6.72 17.72
N ALA A 997 -7.38 5.47 17.44
CA ALA A 997 -8.31 4.40 17.08
C ALA A 997 -9.01 3.79 18.31
N ASP A 998 -10.30 3.51 18.20
CA ASP A 998 -11.12 2.95 19.28
C ASP A 998 -11.18 1.42 19.22
N LEU A 999 -11.07 0.86 18.02
CA LEU A 999 -10.99 -0.57 17.76
C LEU A 999 -9.75 -0.85 16.89
N VAL A 1000 -8.99 -1.88 17.24
CA VAL A 1000 -7.88 -2.38 16.42
C VAL A 1000 -8.09 -3.87 16.20
N ILE A 1001 -8.26 -4.22 14.92
CA ILE A 1001 -8.40 -5.59 14.43
C ILE A 1001 -7.09 -5.98 13.76
N MET A 1002 -6.60 -7.20 14.00
CA MET A 1002 -5.43 -7.78 13.34
C MET A 1002 -5.79 -9.10 12.67
N LEU A 1003 -5.34 -9.28 11.44
CA LEU A 1003 -5.59 -10.48 10.65
C LEU A 1003 -4.41 -11.44 10.74
N TYR A 1004 -4.69 -12.69 11.12
CA TYR A 1004 -3.72 -13.76 11.23
C TYR A 1004 -4.29 -15.04 10.60
N ARG A 1005 -3.43 -15.85 9.97
CA ARG A 1005 -3.77 -17.18 9.43
C ARG A 1005 -2.65 -18.12 9.83
N ASP A 1006 -2.93 -19.09 10.69
CA ASP A 1006 -1.88 -20.00 11.18
C ASP A 1006 -1.30 -20.82 10.02
N GLU A 1007 -2.14 -21.29 9.11
CA GLU A 1007 -1.75 -21.97 7.86
C GLU A 1007 -0.79 -21.17 6.96
N TYR A 1008 -0.71 -19.85 7.12
CA TYR A 1008 0.27 -19.05 6.39
C TYR A 1008 1.67 -19.21 6.99
N TYR A 1009 1.80 -19.38 8.31
CA TYR A 1009 3.10 -19.50 8.98
C TYR A 1009 3.49 -20.95 9.28
N ASN A 1010 2.51 -21.85 9.44
CA ASN A 1010 2.68 -23.25 9.82
C ASN A 1010 2.02 -24.16 8.77
N SER A 1011 2.84 -24.83 7.95
CA SER A 1011 2.38 -25.66 6.83
C SER A 1011 1.42 -26.78 7.24
N ASP A 1012 1.66 -27.36 8.41
CA ASP A 1012 1.02 -28.57 8.91
C ASP A 1012 -0.08 -28.23 9.94
N SER A 1013 -0.51 -26.96 9.97
CA SER A 1013 -1.58 -26.46 10.84
C SER A 1013 -2.88 -27.25 10.65
N PRO A 1014 -3.58 -27.62 11.73
CA PRO A 1014 -4.93 -28.17 11.65
C PRO A 1014 -5.96 -27.10 11.24
N ASP A 1015 -5.65 -25.81 11.41
CA ASP A 1015 -6.53 -24.67 11.14
C ASP A 1015 -6.45 -24.18 9.67
N ARG A 1016 -6.30 -25.11 8.70
CA ARG A 1016 -6.29 -24.76 7.27
C ARG A 1016 -7.64 -24.18 6.82
N GLY A 1017 -7.58 -23.15 5.98
CA GLY A 1017 -8.71 -22.32 5.59
C GLY A 1017 -9.23 -21.37 6.68
N ILE A 1018 -8.64 -21.33 7.88
CA ILE A 1018 -9.11 -20.50 8.99
C ILE A 1018 -8.27 -19.23 9.12
N ALA A 1019 -8.96 -18.09 9.18
CA ALA A 1019 -8.39 -16.80 9.51
C ALA A 1019 -8.83 -16.37 10.92
N GLU A 1020 -7.86 -16.06 11.77
CA GLU A 1020 -8.09 -15.40 13.04
C GLU A 1020 -8.24 -13.88 12.84
N VAL A 1021 -9.36 -13.34 13.30
CA VAL A 1021 -9.62 -11.90 13.41
C VAL A 1021 -9.44 -11.52 14.87
N ILE A 1022 -8.30 -10.92 15.18
CA ILE A 1022 -7.84 -10.64 16.55
C ILE A 1022 -8.18 -9.19 16.91
N ILE A 1023 -9.08 -8.98 17.86
CA ILE A 1023 -9.37 -7.67 18.43
C ILE A 1023 -8.26 -7.36 19.45
N ALA A 1024 -7.24 -6.65 19.00
CA ALA A 1024 -6.04 -6.32 19.78
C ALA A 1024 -6.23 -5.11 20.71
N LYS A 1025 -7.12 -4.18 20.35
CA LYS A 1025 -7.58 -3.06 21.19
C LYS A 1025 -9.08 -2.87 20.98
N HIS A 1026 -9.82 -2.65 22.06
CA HIS A 1026 -11.22 -2.25 22.00
C HIS A 1026 -11.48 -1.27 23.16
N ARG A 1027 -11.99 -0.08 22.85
CA ARG A 1027 -12.22 0.99 23.83
C ARG A 1027 -13.48 0.77 24.67
N ASN A 1028 -14.49 0.14 24.08
CA ASN A 1028 -15.87 0.12 24.56
C ASN A 1028 -16.38 -1.30 24.91
N GLY A 1029 -15.50 -2.30 24.90
CA GLY A 1029 -15.86 -3.71 25.10
C GLY A 1029 -14.64 -4.64 25.17
N PRO A 1030 -14.83 -5.97 25.05
CA PRO A 1030 -13.76 -6.94 25.22
C PRO A 1030 -12.78 -6.98 24.03
N THR A 1031 -11.54 -7.37 24.32
CA THR A 1031 -10.57 -7.88 23.34
C THR A 1031 -10.67 -9.40 23.25
N GLY A 1032 -10.20 -9.99 22.14
CA GLY A 1032 -10.36 -11.42 21.88
C GLY A 1032 -9.95 -11.81 20.46
N SER A 1033 -10.28 -13.03 20.03
CA SER A 1033 -10.01 -13.49 18.67
C SER A 1033 -11.10 -14.41 18.15
N VAL A 1034 -11.62 -14.08 16.97
CA VAL A 1034 -12.63 -14.84 16.22
C VAL A 1034 -11.94 -15.72 15.19
N LYS A 1035 -12.46 -16.92 14.92
CA LYS A 1035 -12.06 -17.75 13.77
C LYS A 1035 -13.11 -17.65 12.67
N LEU A 1036 -12.72 -17.18 11.49
CA LEU A 1036 -13.54 -17.15 10.27
C LEU A 1036 -12.99 -18.15 9.25
N LEU A 1037 -13.86 -18.70 8.40
CA LEU A 1037 -13.44 -19.48 7.24
C LEU A 1037 -13.08 -18.50 6.10
N PHE A 1038 -11.88 -18.63 5.54
CA PHE A 1038 -11.47 -17.91 4.33
C PHE A 1038 -11.55 -18.83 3.12
N ASP A 1039 -12.37 -18.43 2.15
CA ASP A 1039 -12.51 -19.10 0.87
C ASP A 1039 -11.66 -18.37 -0.20
N PRO A 1040 -10.49 -18.93 -0.61
CA PRO A 1040 -9.59 -18.24 -1.52
C PRO A 1040 -10.12 -18.16 -2.95
N GLN A 1041 -11.05 -19.04 -3.36
CA GLN A 1041 -11.53 -19.15 -4.74
C GLN A 1041 -12.37 -17.92 -5.14
N PHE A 1042 -13.22 -17.49 -4.21
CA PHE A 1042 -14.12 -16.34 -4.36
C PHE A 1042 -13.59 -15.09 -3.62
N THR A 1043 -12.40 -15.18 -3.01
CA THR A 1043 -11.88 -14.18 -2.06
C THR A 1043 -12.92 -13.80 -0.99
N LYS A 1044 -13.61 -14.80 -0.43
CA LYS A 1044 -14.78 -14.61 0.45
C LYS A 1044 -14.57 -15.17 1.85
N PHE A 1045 -14.63 -14.31 2.86
CA PHE A 1045 -14.67 -14.69 4.27
C PHE A 1045 -16.10 -15.10 4.65
N LYS A 1046 -16.21 -16.15 5.48
CA LYS A 1046 -17.46 -16.81 5.88
C LYS A 1046 -17.44 -17.09 7.38
N ASN A 1047 -18.61 -17.10 8.02
CA ASN A 1047 -18.74 -17.54 9.41
C ASN A 1047 -18.31 -19.02 9.56
N LEU A 1048 -17.61 -19.35 10.64
CA LEU A 1048 -17.37 -20.74 11.01
C LEU A 1048 -18.69 -21.33 11.52
N ALA A 1049 -19.10 -22.50 11.01
CA ALA A 1049 -20.39 -23.08 11.38
C ALA A 1049 -20.40 -23.52 12.85
N ARG A 1050 -21.45 -23.17 13.61
CA ARG A 1050 -21.60 -23.61 15.01
C ARG A 1050 -21.69 -25.13 15.10
N PRO A 1051 -21.02 -25.78 16.07
CA PRO A 1051 -21.22 -27.20 16.36
C PRO A 1051 -22.58 -27.43 17.04
N GLY A 1052 -23.64 -27.49 16.24
CA GLY A 1052 -25.01 -27.79 16.67
C GLY A 1052 -26.04 -26.76 16.21
N GLY A 1053 -26.95 -27.16 15.32
CA GLY A 1053 -28.05 -26.32 14.82
C GLY A 1053 -28.63 -26.84 13.50
N TYR A 1054 -29.57 -27.80 13.58
CA TYR A 1054 -30.39 -28.20 12.42
C TYR A 1054 -31.64 -27.31 12.32
N SER A 1055 -31.68 -26.43 11.31
CA SER A 1055 -32.91 -25.93 10.67
C SER A 1055 -32.54 -25.10 9.43
#